data_AF-A0A9Q8Q4V4-F1
#
_entry.id   AF-A0A9Q8Q4V4-F1
#
_cell.length_a   1.000
_cell.length_b   1.000
_cell.length_c   1.000
_cell.angle_alpha   90.00
_cell.angle_beta   90.00
_cell.angle_gamma   90.00
#
_symmetry.space_group_name_H-M   'P 1'
#
loop_
_entity.id
_entity.type
_entity.pdbx_description
1 polymer ?
#
loop_
_entity_poly.entity_id
_entity_poly.type
_entity_poly.pdbx_seq_one_letter_code
_entity_poly.pdbx_strand_id
1 'polypeptide(L)'
;MIPRISEAPHLSELTKNYLIQLEAAGFTGDVETRYSERLTMATDNSIYQLLPQAIIFPRSTADVQLLTRVAGSEQFSALTFTPRGGGTGTNGQSLTEGIVVDMSRYMKRILDINLQQGWVKVEAGVIKDQLNEYLKPFGYFFSPELSTSNRATLGGMINTDASGQGSLVYGKTSDHVLGVKAVLLGGEMLETRAMSVAIAESIASEDSVVGRIYHTVLNRCRQQRELILKKFPKLNRFLTGYDLRHVFNEDMSQFDLTRILTGSEGSLAFITEAKLNITPIPKARRLVNVKYDSFDSALRNAPFMVTAQALSVETVDSKVLNLAREDIVWHSVNELILDVPNKQLLGLNIVEFSGDDEQQVDAQMNALCQQLDGLMADNQAGVIGYQTCHDLADINRIYGMRKKAVGLLGNAKGAAKPIPFVEDTCVPPEHLADYIAEFRALLDGYQLDYGMFGHVDAGVLHVRPALDMCDPQQEILMKQISDQIVKLTAKYGGLLWGEHGKGFRAEYSPEFFGEILYGELRQIKAAFDPLNRLNPGKICPPAGLDAPMMRVDATKRGTYDRTIPISVRQSFRGAMDCNGNGLCFNYDAKSPMCPSMKISQQRIHSPKGRATLVREWLRLLTEQGVTPQLLENGFNISRPSLKGLLDKTRNSWRARHGEYDFSHEVKQAMSGCLACKACSTQCPIKIDVPSFRAKFLALYHGRYLRPARDHIVANVEVTAPLMAKAPAVFNFFLKQPWVQKISERTIGMVDLPLFSQPSLKQQLSGHTASRVTLEQLEQMNEQQRQSYVLVVQDPFTSYYDAKVVADFVRLIEKLGYQPVLLPFSPNGKAQHIKGFLAKFAKTAHKTADFLNRVARLQLPMVGVDPALVLCYRDEYREILGSQQCQFTVLLAHEWLDSLPTPQIDSSHQTSNNNQSPWYLFGHCTETTALPNSSKQWENIFRRYGQSLANISVGCCGMAGTYGHETTNLAYSKGIYALSWQPAIEKLPPARCLSTGYSCRSQVKRIEGIEMKHPLQALLEVLA
;
A
#
# COMPACT_ATOMS: atom_id res chain seq x y z
N MET A 1 7.91 34.30 1.52
CA MET A 1 7.92 33.42 0.32
C MET A 1 8.95 32.34 0.58
N ILE A 2 8.73 31.10 0.13
CA ILE A 2 9.77 30.06 0.22
C ILE A 2 10.97 30.37 -0.71
N PRO A 3 12.21 30.04 -0.31
CA PRO A 3 13.40 30.18 -1.13
C PRO A 3 13.44 29.19 -2.31
N ARG A 4 14.44 29.33 -3.18
CA ARG A 4 14.72 28.41 -4.29
C ARG A 4 15.58 27.26 -3.78
N ILE A 5 15.22 26.02 -4.07
CA ILE A 5 16.05 24.85 -3.75
C ILE A 5 16.85 24.45 -4.99
N SER A 6 17.97 25.15 -5.24
CA SER A 6 18.78 24.95 -6.45
C SER A 6 19.79 23.80 -6.35
N GLU A 7 20.10 23.34 -5.14
CA GLU A 7 21.08 22.30 -4.94
C GLU A 7 20.37 20.94 -4.83
N ALA A 8 20.78 20.01 -5.68
CA ALA A 8 20.40 18.62 -5.59
C ALA A 8 21.66 17.75 -5.77
N PRO A 9 21.77 16.62 -5.06
CA PRO A 9 22.92 15.73 -5.19
C PRO A 9 23.17 15.35 -6.66
N HIS A 10 24.36 15.68 -7.16
CA HIS A 10 24.74 15.39 -8.53
C HIS A 10 25.13 13.92 -8.72
N LEU A 11 25.06 13.46 -9.96
CA LEU A 11 25.59 12.16 -10.36
C LEU A 11 27.10 12.27 -10.53
N SER A 12 27.84 11.21 -10.20
CA SER A 12 29.25 11.11 -10.59
C SER A 12 29.40 11.13 -12.11
N GLU A 13 30.47 11.74 -12.61
CA GLU A 13 30.79 11.76 -14.05
C GLU A 13 30.90 10.34 -14.61
N LEU A 14 31.44 9.42 -13.82
CA LEU A 14 31.52 8.01 -14.19
C LEU A 14 30.14 7.40 -14.46
N THR A 15 29.14 7.69 -13.61
CA THR A 15 27.77 7.22 -13.83
C THR A 15 27.16 7.85 -15.07
N LYS A 16 27.35 9.15 -15.29
CA LYS A 16 26.83 9.83 -16.49
C LYS A 16 27.38 9.21 -17.77
N ASN A 17 28.69 8.99 -17.82
CA ASN A 17 29.36 8.37 -18.96
C ASN A 17 28.87 6.94 -19.22
N TYR A 18 28.65 6.15 -18.16
CA TYR A 18 28.08 4.82 -18.27
C TYR A 18 26.67 4.84 -18.86
N LEU A 19 25.80 5.74 -18.39
CA LEU A 19 24.43 5.84 -18.89
C LEU A 19 24.38 6.28 -20.36
N ILE A 20 25.25 7.21 -20.77
CA ILE A 20 25.39 7.64 -22.17
C ILE A 20 25.84 6.47 -23.04
N GLN A 21 26.84 5.71 -22.61
CA GLN A 21 27.31 4.53 -23.36
C GLN A 21 26.26 3.43 -23.40
N LEU A 22 25.50 3.23 -22.32
CA LEU A 22 24.41 2.26 -22.28
C LEU A 22 23.30 2.60 -23.28
N GLU A 23 22.89 3.87 -23.33
CA GLU A 23 21.90 4.36 -24.30
C GLU A 23 22.43 4.22 -25.73
N ALA A 24 23.68 4.60 -25.98
CA ALA A 24 24.33 4.45 -27.29
C ALA A 24 24.46 2.97 -27.73
N ALA A 25 24.56 2.05 -26.77
CA ALA A 25 24.62 0.60 -27.03
C ALA A 25 23.25 -0.02 -27.36
N GLY A 26 22.17 0.78 -27.39
CA GLY A 26 20.82 0.33 -27.79
C GLY A 26 19.96 -0.18 -26.65
N PHE A 27 20.20 0.27 -25.41
CA PHE A 27 19.35 -0.08 -24.27
C PHE A 27 17.91 0.38 -24.50
N THR A 28 16.95 -0.53 -24.35
CA THR A 28 15.54 -0.25 -24.67
C THR A 28 14.70 0.14 -23.45
N GLY A 29 15.25 -0.05 -22.25
CA GLY A 29 14.61 0.31 -20.99
C GLY A 29 14.64 1.81 -20.67
N ASP A 30 14.11 2.18 -19.51
CA ASP A 30 14.17 3.57 -19.05
C ASP A 30 15.37 3.80 -18.13
N VAL A 31 15.89 5.02 -18.11
CA VAL A 31 16.91 5.49 -17.17
C VAL A 31 16.38 6.72 -16.43
N GLU A 32 16.52 6.75 -15.11
CA GLU A 32 16.15 7.90 -14.29
C GLU A 32 17.33 8.39 -13.44
N THR A 33 17.57 9.70 -13.52
CA THR A 33 18.68 10.38 -12.83
C THR A 33 18.20 11.55 -11.97
N ARG A 34 16.91 11.94 -12.10
CA ARG A 34 16.29 13.02 -11.34
C ARG A 34 16.34 12.75 -9.84
N TYR A 35 16.50 13.81 -9.05
CA TYR A 35 16.68 13.65 -7.61
C TYR A 35 15.45 13.01 -6.96
N SER A 36 14.25 13.37 -7.40
CA SER A 36 13.00 12.80 -6.91
C SER A 36 12.88 11.29 -7.12
N GLU A 37 13.20 10.79 -8.31
CA GLU A 37 13.15 9.36 -8.61
C GLU A 37 14.16 8.58 -7.76
N ARG A 38 15.39 9.10 -7.64
CA ARG A 38 16.44 8.53 -6.78
C ARG A 38 16.02 8.45 -5.32
N LEU A 39 15.38 9.50 -4.78
CA LEU A 39 14.85 9.50 -3.42
C LEU A 39 13.78 8.42 -3.20
N THR A 40 12.94 8.12 -4.20
CA THR A 40 11.92 7.07 -4.05
C THR A 40 12.51 5.66 -3.95
N MET A 41 13.73 5.47 -4.46
CA MET A 41 14.49 4.23 -4.33
C MET A 41 15.48 4.24 -3.17
N ALA A 42 15.69 5.40 -2.54
CA ALA A 42 16.62 5.55 -1.42
C ALA A 42 16.13 4.91 -0.12
N THR A 43 14.89 4.40 -0.09
CA THR A 43 14.27 3.77 1.08
C THR A 43 13.49 2.51 0.69
N ASP A 44 13.46 1.53 1.58
CA ASP A 44 12.59 0.35 1.53
C ASP A 44 11.71 0.31 2.78
N ASN A 45 11.38 -0.87 3.32
CA ASN A 45 10.61 -1.00 4.55
C ASN A 45 11.51 -0.99 5.81
N SER A 46 12.83 -0.84 5.64
CA SER A 46 13.77 -0.65 6.74
C SER A 46 13.82 0.80 7.23
N ILE A 47 14.56 1.01 8.32
CA ILE A 47 14.85 2.33 8.90
C ILE A 47 15.92 3.11 8.13
N TYR A 48 16.65 2.47 7.21
CA TYR A 48 17.79 3.06 6.52
C TYR A 48 17.41 3.96 5.35
N GLN A 49 18.35 4.83 4.96
CA GLN A 49 18.25 5.63 3.75
C GLN A 49 19.61 5.74 3.06
N LEU A 50 19.70 5.31 1.79
CA LEU A 50 20.90 5.46 0.95
C LEU A 50 20.49 5.98 -0.43
N LEU A 51 21.05 7.09 -0.88
CA LEU A 51 20.70 7.70 -2.16
C LEU A 51 21.49 7.05 -3.31
N PRO A 52 20.84 6.34 -4.26
CA PRO A 52 21.55 5.76 -5.40
C PRO A 52 22.04 6.84 -6.38
N GLN A 53 23.00 6.53 -7.24
CA GLN A 53 23.41 7.42 -8.34
C GLN A 53 22.36 7.53 -9.44
N ALA A 54 21.76 6.40 -9.85
CA ALA A 54 20.79 6.34 -10.93
C ALA A 54 19.89 5.09 -10.79
N ILE A 55 18.81 5.04 -11.58
CA ILE A 55 17.92 3.89 -11.68
C ILE A 55 17.78 3.48 -13.15
N ILE A 56 17.90 2.18 -13.40
CA ILE A 56 17.77 1.56 -14.72
C ILE A 56 16.60 0.57 -14.68
N PHE A 57 15.70 0.65 -15.65
CA PHE A 57 14.48 -0.16 -15.75
C PHE A 57 14.53 -1.02 -17.03
N PRO A 58 15.21 -2.19 -17.01
CA PRO A 58 15.27 -3.07 -18.17
C PRO A 58 13.88 -3.59 -18.58
N ARG A 59 13.67 -3.82 -19.88
CA ARG A 59 12.43 -4.42 -20.42
C ARG A 59 12.56 -5.91 -20.67
N SER A 60 13.79 -6.42 -20.72
CA SER A 60 14.08 -7.80 -21.11
C SER A 60 15.39 -8.32 -20.51
N THR A 61 15.58 -9.63 -20.55
CA THR A 61 16.89 -10.26 -20.25
C THR A 61 18.01 -9.70 -21.13
N ALA A 62 17.72 -9.35 -22.40
CA ALA A 62 18.70 -8.76 -23.31
C ALA A 62 19.19 -7.38 -22.85
N ASP A 63 18.30 -6.54 -22.31
CA ASP A 63 18.69 -5.25 -21.71
C ASP A 63 19.61 -5.44 -20.50
N VAL A 64 19.34 -6.48 -19.68
CA VAL A 64 20.20 -6.82 -18.54
C VAL A 64 21.57 -7.31 -19.01
N GLN A 65 21.63 -8.14 -20.06
CA GLN A 65 22.91 -8.52 -20.66
C GLN A 65 23.67 -7.34 -21.25
N LEU A 66 22.96 -6.37 -21.84
CA LEU A 66 23.58 -5.18 -22.42
C LEU A 66 24.17 -4.29 -21.33
N LEU A 67 23.41 -4.00 -20.28
CA LEU A 67 23.90 -3.16 -19.18
C LEU A 67 25.10 -3.80 -18.47
N THR A 68 25.10 -5.12 -18.26
CA THR A 68 26.24 -5.79 -17.62
C THR A 68 27.45 -5.92 -18.55
N ARG A 69 27.25 -6.04 -19.88
CA ARG A 69 28.34 -5.97 -20.87
C ARG A 69 29.01 -4.60 -20.89
N VAL A 70 28.21 -3.52 -20.95
CA VAL A 70 28.75 -2.15 -20.89
C VAL A 70 29.49 -1.96 -19.57
N ALA A 71 28.92 -2.42 -18.45
CA ALA A 71 29.57 -2.36 -17.14
C ALA A 71 30.86 -3.20 -17.07
N GLY A 72 31.05 -4.20 -17.93
CA GLY A 72 32.25 -5.03 -18.00
C GLY A 72 33.50 -4.31 -18.51
N SER A 73 33.36 -3.11 -19.10
CA SER A 73 34.52 -2.33 -19.54
C SER A 73 35.37 -1.85 -18.35
N GLU A 74 36.69 -1.78 -18.55
CA GLU A 74 37.64 -1.35 -17.51
C GLU A 74 37.31 0.05 -16.97
N GLN A 75 36.84 0.94 -17.86
CA GLN A 75 36.41 2.30 -17.53
C GLN A 75 35.37 2.33 -16.40
N PHE A 76 34.44 1.36 -16.37
CA PHE A 76 33.32 1.35 -15.42
C PHE A 76 33.50 0.38 -14.25
N SER A 77 34.70 -0.18 -14.07
CA SER A 77 35.03 -1.16 -13.03
C SER A 77 34.70 -0.68 -11.60
N ALA A 78 34.72 0.62 -11.33
CA ALA A 78 34.36 1.21 -10.04
C ALA A 78 32.84 1.34 -9.80
N LEU A 79 32.01 1.15 -10.82
CA LEU A 79 30.55 1.21 -10.66
C LEU A 79 30.02 -0.05 -9.99
N THR A 80 29.10 0.15 -9.06
CA THR A 80 28.38 -0.90 -8.34
C THR A 80 26.91 -0.89 -8.75
N PHE A 81 26.30 -2.07 -8.76
CA PHE A 81 24.94 -2.29 -9.21
C PHE A 81 24.16 -3.10 -8.19
N THR A 82 22.86 -2.84 -8.07
CA THR A 82 21.99 -3.56 -7.15
C THR A 82 20.66 -3.87 -7.82
N PRO A 83 20.32 -5.15 -8.04
CA PRO A 83 19.00 -5.52 -8.50
C PRO A 83 17.95 -5.15 -7.44
N ARG A 84 16.80 -4.66 -7.90
CA ARG A 84 15.69 -4.28 -7.03
C ARG A 84 14.37 -4.81 -7.59
N GLY A 85 13.61 -5.48 -6.73
CA GLY A 85 12.21 -5.85 -6.98
C GLY A 85 11.24 -4.82 -6.39
N GLY A 86 10.26 -5.31 -5.63
CA GLY A 86 9.26 -4.46 -4.96
C GLY A 86 9.83 -3.45 -3.95
N GLY A 87 11.03 -3.68 -3.40
CA GLY A 87 11.63 -2.83 -2.36
C GLY A 87 10.86 -2.92 -1.04
N THR A 88 10.43 -4.13 -0.68
CA THR A 88 9.61 -4.46 0.50
C THR A 88 10.40 -5.05 1.67
N GLY A 89 11.71 -5.28 1.49
CA GLY A 89 12.61 -5.80 2.50
C GLY A 89 12.74 -4.88 3.72
N THR A 90 12.98 -5.46 4.89
CA THR A 90 13.01 -4.77 6.18
C THR A 90 14.42 -4.52 6.72
N ASN A 91 15.46 -5.07 6.07
CA ASN A 91 16.85 -4.98 6.53
C ASN A 91 17.75 -4.17 5.58
N GLY A 92 17.20 -3.39 4.65
CA GLY A 92 17.98 -2.52 3.77
C GLY A 92 18.75 -3.26 2.66
N GLN A 93 18.43 -4.53 2.40
CA GLN A 93 19.08 -5.34 1.35
C GLN A 93 18.90 -4.76 -0.06
N SER A 94 17.87 -3.94 -0.27
CA SER A 94 17.54 -3.35 -1.56
C SER A 94 18.10 -1.93 -1.77
N LEU A 95 18.89 -1.44 -0.80
CA LEU A 95 19.43 -0.07 -0.77
C LEU A 95 20.91 -0.05 -1.14
N THR A 96 21.29 0.95 -1.93
CA THR A 96 22.65 1.14 -2.44
C THR A 96 22.92 2.62 -2.69
N GLU A 97 24.20 3.00 -2.65
CA GLU A 97 24.68 4.30 -3.13
C GLU A 97 25.04 4.25 -4.63
N GLY A 98 25.15 3.05 -5.20
CA GLY A 98 25.46 2.80 -6.61
C GLY A 98 24.25 2.92 -7.54
N ILE A 99 24.22 2.10 -8.59
CA ILE A 99 23.15 2.10 -9.59
C ILE A 99 22.10 1.03 -9.24
N VAL A 100 20.83 1.44 -9.15
CA VAL A 100 19.71 0.51 -8.97
C VAL A 100 19.28 -0.04 -10.33
N VAL A 101 19.10 -1.36 -10.42
CA VAL A 101 18.49 -2.03 -11.58
C VAL A 101 17.13 -2.59 -11.16
N ASP A 102 16.05 -1.88 -11.48
CA ASP A 102 14.69 -2.23 -11.06
C ASP A 102 14.03 -3.17 -12.07
N MET A 103 13.85 -4.44 -11.68
CA MET A 103 13.23 -5.47 -12.50
C MET A 103 11.69 -5.42 -12.44
N SER A 104 11.13 -4.61 -11.53
CA SER A 104 9.72 -4.59 -11.18
C SER A 104 8.88 -3.61 -12.02
N ARG A 105 9.46 -2.85 -12.94
CA ARG A 105 8.66 -1.99 -13.83
C ARG A 105 8.10 -2.80 -15.00
N TYR A 106 8.99 -3.38 -15.82
CA TYR A 106 8.61 -3.99 -17.10
C TYR A 106 8.68 -5.51 -17.16
N MET A 107 9.58 -6.17 -16.41
CA MET A 107 9.81 -7.62 -16.50
C MET A 107 8.75 -8.42 -15.70
N LYS A 108 7.48 -8.36 -16.11
CA LYS A 108 6.31 -8.90 -15.39
C LYS A 108 5.55 -9.99 -16.15
N ARG A 109 6.17 -10.62 -17.14
CA ARG A 109 5.50 -11.63 -17.98
C ARG A 109 5.51 -12.98 -17.29
N ILE A 110 4.37 -13.67 -17.34
CA ILE A 110 4.27 -15.10 -17.12
C ILE A 110 4.52 -15.73 -18.50
N LEU A 111 5.62 -16.46 -18.63
CA LEU A 111 6.20 -16.85 -19.91
C LEU A 111 5.62 -18.17 -20.41
N ASP A 112 5.41 -19.14 -19.52
CA ASP A 112 4.93 -20.48 -19.87
C ASP A 112 4.35 -21.20 -18.65
N ILE A 113 3.48 -22.19 -18.86
CA ILE A 113 2.88 -23.01 -17.80
C ILE A 113 2.72 -24.45 -18.28
N ASN A 114 3.09 -25.41 -17.42
CA ASN A 114 2.87 -26.82 -17.67
C ASN A 114 2.21 -27.48 -16.45
N LEU A 115 0.89 -27.71 -16.58
CA LEU A 115 0.08 -28.31 -15.51
C LEU A 115 0.42 -29.80 -15.29
N GLN A 116 0.76 -30.53 -16.35
CA GLN A 116 1.09 -31.96 -16.26
C GLN A 116 2.38 -32.19 -15.48
N GLN A 117 3.38 -31.33 -15.68
CA GLN A 117 4.65 -31.37 -14.97
C GLN A 117 4.67 -30.48 -13.71
N GLY A 118 3.57 -29.77 -13.42
CA GLY A 118 3.42 -28.96 -12.21
C GLY A 118 4.39 -27.78 -12.12
N TRP A 119 4.61 -27.00 -13.19
CA TRP A 119 5.48 -25.81 -13.14
C TRP A 119 4.99 -24.62 -13.96
N VAL A 120 5.50 -23.44 -13.62
CA VAL A 120 5.31 -22.16 -14.33
C VAL A 120 6.64 -21.45 -14.56
N LYS A 121 6.80 -20.76 -15.68
CA LYS A 121 7.98 -19.92 -15.99
C LYS A 121 7.58 -18.45 -15.97
N VAL A 122 8.37 -17.63 -15.29
CA VAL A 122 8.02 -16.22 -15.00
C VAL A 122 9.25 -15.32 -15.08
N GLU A 123 9.02 -14.04 -15.36
CA GLU A 123 10.04 -13.00 -15.19
C GLU A 123 10.18 -12.56 -13.72
N ALA A 124 11.36 -12.07 -13.35
CA ALA A 124 11.72 -11.71 -11.97
C ALA A 124 10.87 -10.57 -11.36
N GLY A 125 10.25 -9.73 -12.18
CA GLY A 125 9.40 -8.63 -11.75
C GLY A 125 7.94 -9.00 -11.51
N VAL A 126 7.51 -10.23 -11.83
CA VAL A 126 6.15 -10.72 -11.55
C VAL A 126 5.87 -10.65 -10.05
N ILE A 127 4.71 -10.11 -9.69
CA ILE A 127 4.26 -10.00 -8.29
C ILE A 127 3.61 -11.32 -7.86
N LYS A 128 3.85 -11.79 -6.63
CA LYS A 128 3.32 -13.09 -6.16
C LYS A 128 1.81 -13.22 -6.38
N ASP A 129 1.03 -12.27 -5.88
CA ASP A 129 -0.43 -12.40 -5.97
C ASP A 129 -0.94 -12.25 -7.41
N GLN A 130 -0.22 -11.54 -8.27
CA GLN A 130 -0.49 -11.51 -9.71
C GLN A 130 -0.31 -12.90 -10.34
N LEU A 131 0.73 -13.66 -9.94
CA LEU A 131 0.92 -15.04 -10.37
C LEU A 131 -0.21 -15.94 -9.84
N ASN A 132 -0.57 -15.83 -8.57
CA ASN A 132 -1.64 -16.67 -8.00
C ASN A 132 -3.01 -16.36 -8.58
N GLU A 133 -3.30 -15.10 -8.94
CA GLU A 133 -4.51 -14.72 -9.67
C GLU A 133 -4.55 -15.36 -11.06
N TYR A 134 -3.40 -15.46 -11.74
CA TYR A 134 -3.27 -16.14 -13.03
C TYR A 134 -3.42 -17.67 -12.93
N LEU A 135 -2.87 -18.30 -11.88
CA LEU A 135 -2.89 -19.75 -11.69
C LEU A 135 -4.25 -20.27 -11.19
N LYS A 136 -5.00 -19.46 -10.45
CA LYS A 136 -6.25 -19.85 -9.78
C LYS A 136 -7.29 -20.52 -10.71
N PRO A 137 -7.56 -20.04 -11.94
CA PRO A 137 -8.50 -20.71 -12.86
C PRO A 137 -8.09 -22.13 -13.25
N PHE A 138 -6.80 -22.47 -13.13
CA PHE A 138 -6.28 -23.81 -13.42
C PHE A 138 -6.30 -24.73 -12.19
N GLY A 139 -6.73 -24.25 -11.02
CA GLY A 139 -6.74 -25.03 -9.78
C GLY A 139 -5.39 -25.09 -9.05
N TYR A 140 -4.45 -24.21 -9.38
CA TYR A 140 -3.11 -24.18 -8.79
C TYR A 140 -2.78 -22.82 -8.16
N PHE A 141 -1.77 -22.81 -7.31
CA PHE A 141 -1.15 -21.61 -6.75
C PHE A 141 0.35 -21.82 -6.51
N PHE A 142 1.11 -20.74 -6.44
CA PHE A 142 2.46 -20.73 -5.89
C PHE A 142 2.37 -20.56 -4.37
N SER A 143 2.83 -21.56 -3.63
CA SER A 143 2.49 -21.74 -2.21
C SER A 143 3.22 -20.88 -1.19
N PRO A 144 4.49 -20.44 -1.38
CA PRO A 144 5.13 -19.53 -0.43
C PRO A 144 4.30 -18.26 -0.21
N GLU A 145 3.92 -17.98 1.04
CA GLU A 145 2.99 -16.90 1.41
C GLU A 145 3.67 -15.82 2.25
N LEU A 146 3.33 -14.55 2.03
CA LEU A 146 3.95 -13.41 2.69
C LEU A 146 2.99 -12.25 2.92
N SER A 147 3.27 -11.43 3.94
CA SER A 147 2.48 -10.24 4.24
C SER A 147 2.52 -9.15 3.16
N THR A 148 3.52 -9.21 2.27
CA THR A 148 3.73 -8.22 1.19
C THR A 148 3.41 -8.77 -0.22
N SER A 149 2.67 -9.88 -0.30
CA SER A 149 2.39 -10.67 -1.50
C SER A 149 1.82 -9.89 -2.70
N ASN A 150 1.09 -8.80 -2.44
CA ASN A 150 0.51 -7.92 -3.45
C ASN A 150 1.48 -6.89 -4.06
N ARG A 151 2.76 -6.95 -3.72
CA ARG A 151 3.79 -6.02 -4.23
C ARG A 151 5.22 -6.58 -4.22
N ALA A 152 5.47 -7.64 -3.46
CA ALA A 152 6.73 -8.37 -3.56
C ALA A 152 6.81 -9.07 -4.91
N THR A 153 7.98 -8.99 -5.53
CA THR A 153 8.25 -9.66 -6.80
C THR A 153 8.92 -11.00 -6.58
N LEU A 154 8.71 -11.95 -7.49
CA LEU A 154 9.28 -13.30 -7.40
C LEU A 154 10.81 -13.26 -7.39
N GLY A 155 11.44 -12.39 -8.19
CA GLY A 155 12.89 -12.18 -8.13
C GLY A 155 13.37 -11.64 -6.78
N GLY A 156 12.56 -10.81 -6.11
CA GLY A 156 12.85 -10.37 -4.74
C GLY A 156 12.75 -11.52 -3.74
N MET A 157 11.69 -12.31 -3.83
CA MET A 157 11.49 -13.50 -2.98
C MET A 157 12.61 -14.51 -3.14
N ILE A 158 13.05 -14.79 -4.37
CA ILE A 158 14.17 -15.68 -4.65
C ILE A 158 15.45 -15.12 -4.02
N ASN A 159 15.73 -13.83 -4.20
CA ASN A 159 16.95 -13.22 -3.66
C ASN A 159 16.98 -13.14 -2.13
N THR A 160 15.84 -13.15 -1.44
CA THR A 160 15.79 -13.17 0.04
C THR A 160 15.47 -14.54 0.61
N ASP A 161 15.29 -15.55 -0.25
CA ASP A 161 14.72 -16.85 0.10
C ASP A 161 13.46 -16.74 0.98
N ALA A 162 12.53 -15.88 0.56
CA ALA A 162 11.38 -15.50 1.36
C ALA A 162 10.56 -16.72 1.78
N SER A 163 10.07 -16.68 3.02
CA SER A 163 9.17 -17.68 3.58
C SER A 163 7.89 -17.00 4.07
N GLY A 164 7.10 -17.73 4.85
CA GLY A 164 6.04 -17.17 5.66
C GLY A 164 5.05 -18.24 6.08
N GLN A 165 3.77 -17.88 6.13
CA GLN A 165 2.72 -18.77 6.62
C GLN A 165 2.71 -20.10 5.86
N GLY A 166 2.62 -21.21 6.61
CA GLY A 166 2.56 -22.56 6.03
C GLY A 166 3.91 -23.11 5.58
N SER A 167 5.03 -22.42 5.85
CA SER A 167 6.36 -22.89 5.46
C SER A 167 6.76 -24.22 6.10
N LEU A 168 6.12 -24.65 7.19
CA LEU A 168 6.34 -25.98 7.78
C LEU A 168 5.92 -27.11 6.83
N VAL A 169 4.84 -26.90 6.09
CA VAL A 169 4.30 -27.92 5.17
C VAL A 169 4.73 -27.64 3.74
N TYR A 170 4.64 -26.39 3.29
CA TYR A 170 4.95 -26.02 1.92
C TYR A 170 6.43 -25.72 1.68
N GLY A 171 7.25 -25.53 2.70
CA GLY A 171 8.63 -25.07 2.53
C GLY A 171 8.74 -23.57 2.18
N LYS A 172 9.95 -23.15 1.83
CA LYS A 172 10.34 -21.75 1.55
C LYS A 172 10.58 -21.53 0.07
N THR A 173 10.77 -20.29 -0.38
CA THR A 173 10.85 -19.96 -1.82
C THR A 173 11.84 -20.85 -2.56
N SER A 174 13.04 -21.09 -2.03
CA SER A 174 14.06 -21.95 -2.65
C SER A 174 13.61 -23.38 -2.93
N ASP A 175 12.68 -23.94 -2.15
CA ASP A 175 12.13 -25.28 -2.37
C ASP A 175 11.19 -25.35 -3.58
N HIS A 176 10.70 -24.17 -4.02
CA HIS A 176 9.82 -24.03 -5.17
C HIS A 176 10.53 -23.58 -6.43
N VAL A 177 11.83 -23.25 -6.36
CA VAL A 177 12.62 -22.83 -7.53
C VAL A 177 13.28 -24.04 -8.16
N LEU A 178 12.77 -24.44 -9.33
CA LEU A 178 13.33 -25.55 -10.11
C LEU A 178 14.60 -25.15 -10.89
N GLY A 179 14.80 -23.85 -11.08
CA GLY A 179 15.95 -23.27 -11.76
C GLY A 179 15.73 -21.80 -12.07
N VAL A 180 16.82 -21.07 -12.27
CA VAL A 180 16.77 -19.65 -12.65
C VAL A 180 17.59 -19.40 -13.91
N LYS A 181 17.19 -18.35 -14.62
CA LYS A 181 18.01 -17.69 -15.63
C LYS A 181 18.51 -16.38 -15.06
N ALA A 182 19.81 -16.20 -15.05
CA ALA A 182 20.48 -15.04 -14.48
C ALA A 182 21.56 -14.50 -15.42
N VAL A 183 21.89 -13.23 -15.27
CA VAL A 183 22.94 -12.55 -16.02
C VAL A 183 24.07 -12.20 -15.06
N LEU A 184 25.28 -12.63 -15.39
CA LEU A 184 26.50 -12.30 -14.66
C LEU A 184 27.00 -10.90 -15.03
N LEU A 185 27.86 -10.33 -14.18
CA LEU A 185 28.56 -9.10 -14.51
C LEU A 185 29.61 -9.40 -15.59
N GLY A 186 29.42 -8.85 -16.79
CA GLY A 186 30.10 -9.28 -18.02
C GLY A 186 29.10 -9.68 -19.13
N GLY A 187 27.88 -10.04 -18.74
CA GLY A 187 26.74 -10.31 -19.63
C GLY A 187 26.59 -11.75 -20.09
N GLU A 188 27.42 -12.64 -19.56
CA GLU A 188 27.25 -14.09 -19.66
C GLU A 188 25.92 -14.52 -19.04
N MET A 189 25.27 -15.46 -19.71
CA MET A 189 24.06 -16.10 -19.22
C MET A 189 24.41 -17.26 -18.31
N LEU A 190 23.77 -17.33 -17.16
CA LEU A 190 23.80 -18.46 -16.24
C LEU A 190 22.39 -19.06 -16.15
N GLU A 191 22.27 -20.33 -16.54
CA GLU A 191 21.05 -21.12 -16.33
C GLU A 191 21.35 -22.23 -15.32
N THR A 192 20.56 -22.29 -14.25
CA THR A 192 20.74 -23.25 -13.16
C THR A 192 19.56 -24.21 -13.07
N ARG A 193 19.84 -25.41 -12.56
CA ARG A 193 18.87 -26.45 -12.22
C ARG A 193 19.55 -27.52 -11.39
N ALA A 194 18.76 -28.33 -10.68
CA ALA A 194 19.24 -29.58 -10.13
C ALA A 194 19.69 -30.54 -11.25
N MET A 195 20.83 -31.20 -11.06
CA MET A 195 21.42 -32.14 -12.01
C MET A 195 22.26 -33.21 -11.30
N SER A 196 22.60 -34.30 -11.98
CA SER A 196 23.56 -35.27 -11.44
C SER A 196 24.94 -34.63 -11.27
N VAL A 197 25.68 -35.04 -10.26
CA VAL A 197 27.04 -34.55 -10.00
C VAL A 197 27.98 -34.67 -11.21
N ALA A 198 27.90 -35.77 -11.97
CA ALA A 198 28.74 -35.96 -13.16
C ALA A 198 28.55 -34.86 -14.23
N ILE A 199 27.31 -34.39 -14.42
CA ILE A 199 27.01 -33.27 -15.34
C ILE A 199 27.60 -31.98 -14.77
N ALA A 200 27.46 -31.73 -13.48
CA ALA A 200 28.03 -30.55 -12.83
C ALA A 200 29.57 -30.52 -12.92
N GLU A 201 30.22 -31.68 -12.80
CA GLU A 201 31.67 -31.83 -12.98
C GLU A 201 32.11 -31.59 -14.44
N SER A 202 31.30 -32.04 -15.41
CA SER A 202 31.55 -31.72 -16.83
C SER A 202 31.51 -30.21 -17.07
N ILE A 203 30.47 -29.51 -16.57
CA ILE A 203 30.37 -28.04 -16.69
C ILE A 203 31.55 -27.37 -15.96
N ALA A 204 31.92 -27.86 -14.78
CA ALA A 204 33.03 -27.35 -13.99
C ALA A 204 34.40 -27.48 -14.67
N SER A 205 34.53 -28.36 -15.68
CA SER A 205 35.76 -28.54 -16.45
C SER A 205 35.89 -27.59 -17.65
N GLU A 206 34.82 -26.87 -18.00
CA GLU A 206 34.83 -25.90 -19.09
C GLU A 206 35.66 -24.66 -18.72
N ASP A 207 36.51 -24.20 -19.65
CA ASP A 207 37.25 -22.94 -19.50
C ASP A 207 36.35 -21.73 -19.79
N SER A 208 35.40 -21.50 -18.88
CA SER A 208 34.42 -20.42 -18.96
C SER A 208 34.14 -19.82 -17.58
N VAL A 209 33.53 -18.62 -17.53
CA VAL A 209 33.09 -18.01 -16.26
C VAL A 209 32.12 -18.95 -15.52
N VAL A 210 31.19 -19.57 -16.26
CA VAL A 210 30.22 -20.53 -15.72
C VAL A 210 30.94 -21.77 -15.19
N GLY A 211 31.90 -22.32 -15.95
CA GLY A 211 32.70 -23.46 -15.51
C GLY A 211 33.46 -23.18 -14.21
N ARG A 212 34.10 -22.01 -14.08
CA ARG A 212 34.76 -21.59 -12.84
C ARG A 212 33.81 -21.48 -11.65
N ILE A 213 32.58 -20.99 -11.86
CA ILE A 213 31.55 -20.90 -10.83
C ILE A 213 31.15 -22.30 -10.34
N TYR A 214 30.81 -23.20 -11.28
CA TYR A 214 30.46 -24.59 -10.97
C TYR A 214 31.60 -25.30 -10.24
N HIS A 215 32.84 -25.17 -10.75
CA HIS A 215 34.03 -25.72 -10.13
C HIS A 215 34.20 -25.25 -8.67
N THR A 216 34.08 -23.93 -8.44
CA THR A 216 34.25 -23.35 -7.11
C THR A 216 33.19 -23.86 -6.15
N VAL A 217 31.90 -23.71 -6.49
CA VAL A 217 30.80 -24.09 -5.61
C VAL A 217 30.82 -25.59 -5.31
N LEU A 218 31.01 -26.42 -6.33
CA LEU A 218 31.06 -27.87 -6.21
C LEU A 218 32.19 -28.31 -5.26
N ASN A 219 33.41 -27.80 -5.47
CA ASN A 219 34.56 -28.19 -4.65
C ASN A 219 34.45 -27.67 -3.21
N ARG A 220 34.06 -26.41 -3.00
CA ARG A 220 33.96 -25.83 -1.65
C ARG A 220 32.89 -26.54 -0.82
N CYS A 221 31.70 -26.76 -1.39
CA CYS A 221 30.62 -27.42 -0.67
C CYS A 221 30.91 -28.91 -0.42
N ARG A 222 31.62 -29.59 -1.34
CA ARG A 222 32.03 -30.99 -1.17
C ARG A 222 33.10 -31.13 -0.09
N GLN A 223 34.14 -30.30 -0.11
CA GLN A 223 35.25 -30.34 0.86
C GLN A 223 34.78 -30.03 2.28
N GLN A 224 33.87 -29.08 2.45
CA GLN A 224 33.40 -28.64 3.77
C GLN A 224 32.10 -29.32 4.22
N ARG A 225 31.66 -30.40 3.56
CA ARG A 225 30.34 -31.02 3.79
C ARG A 225 30.07 -31.36 5.25
N GLU A 226 31.03 -32.00 5.91
CA GLU A 226 30.90 -32.38 7.33
C GLU A 226 30.72 -31.15 8.24
N LEU A 227 31.51 -30.10 8.01
CA LEU A 227 31.42 -28.86 8.78
C LEU A 227 30.09 -28.14 8.54
N ILE A 228 29.62 -28.09 7.29
CA ILE A 228 28.31 -27.50 6.93
C ILE A 228 27.19 -28.21 7.68
N LEU A 229 27.20 -29.55 7.71
CA LEU A 229 26.16 -30.33 8.39
C LEU A 229 26.21 -30.18 9.91
N LYS A 230 27.39 -29.98 10.50
CA LYS A 230 27.59 -29.80 11.94
C LYS A 230 27.28 -28.38 12.42
N LYS A 231 27.64 -27.36 11.65
CA LYS A 231 27.59 -25.95 12.08
C LYS A 231 26.16 -25.39 12.08
N PHE A 232 25.35 -25.74 11.08
CA PHE A 232 24.00 -25.19 10.98
C PHE A 232 22.97 -26.07 11.69
N PRO A 233 22.14 -25.50 12.57
CA PRO A 233 21.06 -26.23 13.23
C PRO A 233 20.04 -26.74 12.20
N LYS A 234 19.40 -27.87 12.51
CA LYS A 234 18.29 -28.41 11.70
C LYS A 234 17.03 -27.58 11.98
N LEU A 235 16.93 -26.41 11.36
CA LEU A 235 15.77 -25.54 11.43
C LEU A 235 14.94 -25.69 10.15
N ASN A 236 13.61 -25.67 10.30
CA ASN A 236 12.69 -25.69 9.16
C ASN A 236 12.90 -24.44 8.26
N ARG A 237 13.00 -23.27 8.90
CA ARG A 237 13.46 -22.05 8.23
C ARG A 237 14.97 -21.98 8.31
N PHE A 238 15.59 -22.55 7.29
CA PHE A 238 17.03 -22.48 7.11
C PHE A 238 17.48 -21.06 6.72
N LEU A 239 18.76 -20.78 6.94
CA LEU A 239 19.49 -19.54 6.63
C LEU A 239 19.09 -18.85 5.30
N THR A 240 18.85 -17.54 5.35
CA THR A 240 18.91 -16.67 4.17
C THR A 240 20.36 -16.27 3.85
N GLY A 241 20.83 -16.53 2.62
CA GLY A 241 22.21 -16.35 2.20
C GLY A 241 22.61 -17.40 1.16
N TYR A 242 23.91 -17.62 0.96
CA TYR A 242 24.35 -18.73 0.12
C TYR A 242 24.09 -20.05 0.85
N ASP A 243 23.13 -20.83 0.38
CA ASP A 243 22.71 -22.09 0.99
C ASP A 243 23.71 -23.21 0.67
N LEU A 244 24.82 -23.26 1.40
CA LEU A 244 25.86 -24.27 1.23
C LEU A 244 25.37 -25.70 1.55
N ARG A 245 24.30 -25.82 2.35
CA ARG A 245 23.78 -27.11 2.82
C ARG A 245 23.03 -27.83 1.70
N HIS A 246 22.18 -27.13 0.96
CA HIS A 246 21.29 -27.76 -0.01
C HIS A 246 21.84 -27.78 -1.44
N VAL A 247 23.07 -27.29 -1.67
CA VAL A 247 23.78 -27.48 -2.95
C VAL A 247 23.86 -28.96 -3.33
N PHE A 248 24.07 -29.83 -2.35
CA PHE A 248 24.00 -31.28 -2.54
C PHE A 248 22.78 -31.84 -1.82
N ASN A 249 22.13 -32.80 -2.45
CA ASN A 249 21.17 -33.66 -1.77
C ASN A 249 21.86 -34.54 -0.71
N GLU A 250 21.08 -35.32 0.05
CA GLU A 250 21.60 -36.05 1.21
C GLU A 250 22.70 -37.06 0.87
N ASP A 251 22.53 -37.82 -0.22
CA ASP A 251 23.48 -38.82 -0.70
C ASP A 251 24.57 -38.27 -1.64
N MET A 252 24.55 -36.95 -1.89
CA MET A 252 25.45 -36.24 -2.79
C MET A 252 25.43 -36.74 -4.25
N SER A 253 24.37 -37.40 -4.70
CA SER A 253 24.20 -37.81 -6.11
C SER A 253 23.75 -36.65 -7.01
N GLN A 254 23.12 -35.62 -6.45
CA GLN A 254 22.65 -34.44 -7.17
C GLN A 254 23.31 -33.15 -6.66
N PHE A 255 23.56 -32.24 -7.60
CA PHE A 255 24.09 -30.90 -7.39
C PHE A 255 23.09 -29.86 -7.92
N ASP A 256 22.85 -28.79 -7.16
CA ASP A 256 21.99 -27.69 -7.56
C ASP A 256 22.60 -26.32 -7.22
N LEU A 257 23.13 -25.64 -8.25
CA LEU A 257 23.67 -24.29 -8.12
C LEU A 257 22.59 -23.24 -7.79
N THR A 258 21.32 -23.53 -8.08
CA THR A 258 20.19 -22.63 -7.82
C THR A 258 20.13 -22.22 -6.35
N ARG A 259 20.50 -23.14 -5.46
CA ARG A 259 20.52 -22.94 -4.00
C ARG A 259 21.48 -21.84 -3.54
N ILE A 260 22.54 -21.56 -4.31
CA ILE A 260 23.46 -20.45 -4.01
C ILE A 260 22.87 -19.09 -4.43
N LEU A 261 22.06 -19.06 -5.49
CA LEU A 261 21.42 -17.83 -5.98
C LEU A 261 20.18 -17.47 -5.15
N THR A 262 19.44 -18.46 -4.65
CA THR A 262 18.35 -18.24 -3.70
C THR A 262 18.90 -17.74 -2.37
N GLY A 263 18.45 -16.58 -1.90
CA GLY A 263 19.00 -15.93 -0.70
C GLY A 263 20.27 -15.09 -0.94
N SER A 264 20.73 -14.96 -2.19
CA SER A 264 21.96 -14.23 -2.52
C SER A 264 21.85 -12.69 -2.40
N GLU A 265 20.65 -12.16 -2.20
CA GLU A 265 20.35 -10.73 -2.12
C GLU A 265 20.89 -9.93 -3.32
N GLY A 266 20.96 -10.54 -4.50
CA GLY A 266 21.46 -9.88 -5.71
C GLY A 266 22.97 -9.61 -5.68
N SER A 267 23.71 -10.28 -4.79
CA SER A 267 25.17 -10.13 -4.69
C SER A 267 25.94 -11.00 -5.69
N LEU A 268 25.29 -11.91 -6.41
CA LEU A 268 25.96 -12.85 -7.31
C LEU A 268 25.61 -12.66 -8.79
N ALA A 269 24.35 -12.38 -9.09
CA ALA A 269 23.86 -12.23 -10.46
C ALA A 269 22.54 -11.45 -10.52
N PHE A 270 22.18 -10.98 -11.71
CA PHE A 270 20.85 -10.45 -11.98
C PHE A 270 19.90 -11.59 -12.40
N ILE A 271 19.02 -12.03 -11.50
CA ILE A 271 17.98 -13.01 -11.84
C ILE A 271 16.93 -12.34 -12.74
N THR A 272 16.69 -12.90 -13.92
CA THR A 272 15.75 -12.34 -14.91
C THR A 272 14.52 -13.21 -15.12
N GLU A 273 14.66 -14.54 -15.07
CA GLU A 273 13.55 -15.49 -15.18
C GLU A 273 13.71 -16.60 -14.13
N ALA A 274 12.59 -17.18 -13.70
CA ALA A 274 12.55 -18.34 -12.82
C ALA A 274 11.58 -19.40 -13.35
N LYS A 275 11.96 -20.66 -13.19
CA LYS A 275 11.05 -21.80 -13.34
C LYS A 275 10.65 -22.26 -11.93
N LEU A 276 9.36 -22.21 -11.64
CA LEU A 276 8.80 -22.49 -10.32
C LEU A 276 7.88 -23.71 -10.42
N ASN A 277 7.88 -24.58 -9.41
CA ASN A 277 6.79 -25.55 -9.28
C ASN A 277 5.49 -24.84 -8.84
N ILE A 278 4.36 -25.51 -9.00
CA ILE A 278 3.04 -25.01 -8.58
C ILE A 278 2.30 -26.09 -7.79
N THR A 279 1.52 -25.67 -6.81
CA THR A 279 0.83 -26.54 -5.85
C THR A 279 -0.67 -26.55 -6.16
N PRO A 280 -1.36 -27.70 -6.16
CA PRO A 280 -2.81 -27.75 -6.27
C PRO A 280 -3.47 -27.01 -5.11
N ILE A 281 -4.55 -26.26 -5.39
CA ILE A 281 -5.32 -25.57 -4.35
C ILE A 281 -6.06 -26.63 -3.50
N PRO A 282 -5.88 -26.66 -2.16
CA PRO A 282 -6.52 -27.65 -1.31
C PRO A 282 -8.05 -27.51 -1.33
N LYS A 283 -8.76 -28.65 -1.25
CA LYS A 283 -10.22 -28.70 -1.30
C LYS A 283 -10.89 -28.28 0.01
N ALA A 284 -10.28 -28.60 1.14
CA ALA A 284 -10.80 -28.31 2.47
C ALA A 284 -9.79 -27.50 3.28
N ARG A 285 -10.29 -26.49 4.01
CA ARG A 285 -9.53 -25.69 4.97
C ARG A 285 -10.37 -25.50 6.22
N ARG A 286 -9.74 -25.62 7.38
CA ARG A 286 -10.34 -25.40 8.71
C ARG A 286 -9.39 -24.56 9.54
N LEU A 287 -9.94 -23.72 10.41
CA LEU A 287 -9.13 -22.85 11.26
C LEU A 287 -9.67 -22.82 12.68
N VAL A 288 -8.77 -22.83 13.65
CA VAL A 288 -9.06 -22.72 15.07
C VAL A 288 -8.32 -21.51 15.66
N ASN A 289 -9.08 -20.56 16.20
CA ASN A 289 -8.59 -19.41 16.95
C ASN A 289 -8.52 -19.77 18.44
N VAL A 290 -7.33 -20.11 18.95
CA VAL A 290 -7.12 -20.52 20.35
C VAL A 290 -6.74 -19.31 21.21
N LYS A 291 -7.43 -19.12 22.33
CA LYS A 291 -7.37 -17.95 23.20
C LYS A 291 -6.60 -18.27 24.48
N TYR A 292 -5.71 -17.37 24.89
CA TYR A 292 -4.86 -17.54 26.06
C TYR A 292 -4.98 -16.38 27.05
N ASP A 293 -4.75 -16.70 28.33
CA ASP A 293 -4.65 -15.77 29.44
C ASP A 293 -3.34 -14.96 29.45
N SER A 294 -2.33 -15.40 28.71
CA SER A 294 -1.06 -14.70 28.55
C SER A 294 -0.40 -15.05 27.21
N PHE A 295 0.51 -14.18 26.74
CA PHE A 295 1.30 -14.47 25.55
C PHE A 295 2.33 -15.59 25.78
N ASP A 296 2.84 -15.74 27.01
CA ASP A 296 3.76 -16.84 27.37
C ASP A 296 3.05 -18.20 27.29
N SER A 297 1.81 -18.27 27.79
CA SER A 297 0.94 -19.45 27.67
C SER A 297 0.75 -19.85 26.20
N ALA A 298 0.54 -18.87 25.30
CA ALA A 298 0.39 -19.11 23.87
C ALA A 298 1.66 -19.68 23.23
N LEU A 299 2.85 -19.21 23.65
CA LEU A 299 4.15 -19.70 23.17
C LEU A 299 4.50 -21.08 23.74
N ARG A 300 4.24 -21.34 25.02
CA ARG A 300 4.51 -22.65 25.65
C ARG A 300 3.61 -23.75 25.10
N ASN A 301 2.45 -23.42 24.53
CA ASN A 301 1.61 -24.36 23.79
C ASN A 301 2.09 -24.65 22.36
N ALA A 302 3.16 -24.01 21.87
CA ALA A 302 3.60 -24.23 20.50
C ALA A 302 3.98 -25.68 20.17
N PRO A 303 4.76 -26.41 20.99
CA PRO A 303 5.09 -27.80 20.71
C PRO A 303 3.84 -28.70 20.65
N PHE A 304 2.85 -28.41 21.51
CA PHE A 304 1.55 -29.06 21.48
C PHE A 304 0.83 -28.82 20.14
N MET A 305 0.82 -27.59 19.64
CA MET A 305 0.20 -27.25 18.35
C MET A 305 0.92 -27.85 17.14
N VAL A 306 2.26 -27.95 17.17
CA VAL A 306 3.04 -28.62 16.12
C VAL A 306 2.70 -30.12 16.08
N THR A 307 2.49 -30.74 17.25
CA THR A 307 2.10 -32.15 17.36
C THR A 307 0.73 -32.42 16.73
N ALA A 308 -0.15 -31.42 16.67
CA ALA A 308 -1.46 -31.52 16.03
C ALA A 308 -1.40 -31.64 14.49
N GLN A 309 -0.22 -31.58 13.86
CA GLN A 309 -0.03 -31.65 12.40
C GLN A 309 -0.81 -30.57 11.64
N ALA A 310 -0.90 -29.37 12.21
CA ALA A 310 -1.48 -28.22 11.54
C ALA A 310 -0.63 -27.78 10.33
N LEU A 311 -1.29 -27.19 9.32
CA LEU A 311 -0.63 -26.53 8.19
C LEU A 311 0.22 -25.35 8.66
N SER A 312 -0.35 -24.53 9.55
CA SER A 312 0.33 -23.34 10.09
C SER A 312 -0.16 -23.00 11.49
N VAL A 313 0.74 -22.46 12.30
CA VAL A 313 0.43 -21.93 13.65
C VAL A 313 1.00 -20.51 13.76
N GLU A 314 0.14 -19.52 13.58
CA GLU A 314 0.48 -18.12 13.78
C GLU A 314 0.16 -17.69 15.21
N THR A 315 0.95 -16.77 15.77
CA THR A 315 0.62 -16.14 17.06
C THR A 315 0.59 -14.63 16.96
N VAL A 316 -0.28 -13.99 17.75
CA VAL A 316 -0.33 -12.55 17.98
C VAL A 316 -0.48 -12.24 19.47
N ASP A 317 0.27 -11.23 19.92
CA ASP A 317 0.12 -10.70 21.27
C ASP A 317 -1.10 -9.78 21.42
N SER A 318 -1.40 -9.42 22.67
CA SER A 318 -2.50 -8.52 23.01
C SER A 318 -2.35 -7.12 22.41
N LYS A 319 -1.12 -6.60 22.26
CA LYS A 319 -0.86 -5.26 21.70
C LYS A 319 -1.24 -5.22 20.22
N VAL A 320 -0.81 -6.20 19.44
CA VAL A 320 -1.15 -6.35 18.01
C VAL A 320 -2.65 -6.57 17.84
N LEU A 321 -3.26 -7.42 18.67
CA LEU A 321 -4.70 -7.67 18.64
C LEU A 321 -5.52 -6.41 18.96
N ASN A 322 -5.10 -5.63 19.97
CA ASN A 322 -5.78 -4.38 20.35
C ASN A 322 -5.67 -3.32 19.26
N LEU A 323 -4.54 -3.24 18.54
CA LEU A 323 -4.43 -2.38 17.36
C LEU A 323 -5.39 -2.80 16.25
N ALA A 324 -5.58 -4.11 16.05
CA ALA A 324 -6.57 -4.61 15.11
C ALA A 324 -8.00 -4.22 15.54
N ARG A 325 -8.33 -4.32 16.83
CA ARG A 325 -9.63 -3.91 17.42
C ARG A 325 -9.98 -2.44 17.18
N GLU A 326 -8.98 -1.56 17.13
CA GLU A 326 -9.16 -0.13 16.84
C GLU A 326 -9.24 0.18 15.33
N ASP A 327 -8.98 -0.78 14.45
CA ASP A 327 -9.01 -0.62 13.00
C ASP A 327 -10.30 -1.15 12.38
N ILE A 328 -10.65 -0.61 11.22
CA ILE A 328 -11.85 -1.00 10.45
C ILE A 328 -11.90 -2.50 10.13
N VAL A 329 -10.74 -3.17 10.06
CA VAL A 329 -10.70 -4.62 9.84
C VAL A 329 -11.43 -5.41 10.92
N TRP A 330 -11.47 -4.92 12.16
CA TRP A 330 -12.15 -5.59 13.27
C TRP A 330 -13.65 -5.80 13.03
N HIS A 331 -14.31 -4.85 12.37
CA HIS A 331 -15.73 -4.96 12.03
C HIS A 331 -16.05 -6.17 11.14
N SER A 332 -15.04 -6.70 10.45
CA SER A 332 -15.17 -7.89 9.60
C SER A 332 -14.75 -9.20 10.26
N VAL A 333 -14.22 -9.18 11.49
CA VAL A 333 -13.70 -10.40 12.16
C VAL A 333 -14.13 -10.56 13.62
N ASN A 334 -14.77 -9.56 14.22
CA ASN A 334 -15.11 -9.56 15.66
C ASN A 334 -15.98 -10.77 16.05
N GLU A 335 -16.86 -11.22 15.17
CA GLU A 335 -17.72 -12.39 15.38
C GLU A 335 -16.92 -13.70 15.41
N LEU A 336 -15.73 -13.72 14.81
CA LEU A 336 -14.83 -14.87 14.72
C LEU A 336 -13.83 -14.93 15.89
N ILE A 337 -13.73 -13.86 16.69
CA ILE A 337 -12.86 -13.74 17.87
C ILE A 337 -13.62 -13.01 19.00
N LEU A 338 -14.63 -13.68 19.57
CA LEU A 338 -15.43 -13.22 20.69
C LEU A 338 -14.63 -13.23 22.00
N ASP A 339 -14.87 -12.25 22.87
CA ASP A 339 -14.29 -12.27 24.21
C ASP A 339 -14.90 -13.39 25.07
N VAL A 340 -14.10 -13.91 26.02
CA VAL A 340 -14.55 -14.94 26.96
C VAL A 340 -15.06 -14.25 28.23
N PRO A 341 -16.28 -14.52 28.70
CA PRO A 341 -16.82 -13.88 29.91
C PRO A 341 -15.87 -14.03 31.10
N ASN A 342 -15.62 -12.93 31.82
CA ASN A 342 -14.74 -12.85 33.00
C ASN A 342 -13.27 -13.26 32.80
N LYS A 343 -12.80 -13.39 31.54
CA LYS A 343 -11.39 -13.67 31.23
C LYS A 343 -10.86 -12.66 30.21
N GLN A 344 -9.59 -12.28 30.32
CA GLN A 344 -8.96 -11.35 29.39
C GLN A 344 -8.17 -12.12 28.32
N LEU A 345 -8.44 -11.84 27.04
CA LEU A 345 -7.68 -12.38 25.91
C LEU A 345 -6.34 -11.65 25.77
N LEU A 346 -5.24 -12.30 26.17
CA LEU A 346 -3.89 -11.72 26.13
C LEU A 346 -2.93 -12.39 25.13
N GLY A 347 -3.32 -13.52 24.54
CA GLY A 347 -2.61 -14.16 23.43
C GLY A 347 -3.57 -14.95 22.54
N LEU A 348 -3.29 -15.00 21.23
CA LEU A 348 -4.12 -15.70 20.26
C LEU A 348 -3.23 -16.53 19.33
N ASN A 349 -3.47 -17.83 19.26
CA ASN A 349 -2.91 -18.69 18.21
C ASN A 349 -3.96 -18.94 17.13
N ILE A 350 -3.57 -18.78 15.87
CA ILE A 350 -4.39 -19.04 14.69
C ILE A 350 -3.85 -20.31 14.06
N VAL A 351 -4.58 -21.41 14.22
CA VAL A 351 -4.17 -22.75 13.79
C VAL A 351 -4.98 -23.14 12.57
N GLU A 352 -4.32 -23.45 11.46
CA GLU A 352 -4.98 -23.85 10.22
C GLU A 352 -4.67 -25.30 9.86
N PHE A 353 -5.69 -26.01 9.38
CA PHE A 353 -5.59 -27.32 8.74
C PHE A 353 -6.05 -27.20 7.28
N SER A 354 -5.39 -27.90 6.38
CA SER A 354 -5.80 -27.97 4.98
C SER A 354 -5.46 -29.31 4.37
N GLY A 355 -6.29 -29.77 3.43
CA GLY A 355 -6.06 -31.00 2.70
C GLY A 355 -7.10 -31.23 1.61
N ASP A 356 -6.96 -32.37 0.93
CA ASP A 356 -7.88 -32.79 -0.14
C ASP A 356 -9.04 -33.66 0.38
N ASP A 357 -8.90 -34.24 1.56
CA ASP A 357 -9.93 -35.02 2.24
C ASP A 357 -10.55 -34.19 3.38
N GLU A 358 -11.80 -33.80 3.18
CA GLU A 358 -12.56 -33.02 4.15
C GLU A 358 -12.77 -33.76 5.48
N GLN A 359 -13.01 -35.07 5.45
CA GLN A 359 -13.23 -35.86 6.66
C GLN A 359 -11.97 -35.95 7.51
N GLN A 360 -10.82 -36.11 6.86
CA GLN A 360 -9.52 -36.11 7.55
C GLN A 360 -9.24 -34.76 8.20
N VAL A 361 -9.44 -33.65 7.48
CA VAL A 361 -9.21 -32.29 7.99
C VAL A 361 -10.15 -31.99 9.16
N ASP A 362 -11.42 -32.39 9.07
CA ASP A 362 -12.39 -32.25 10.16
C ASP A 362 -12.00 -33.10 11.38
N ALA A 363 -11.51 -34.33 11.18
CA ALA A 363 -11.02 -35.18 12.26
C ALA A 363 -9.81 -34.57 12.99
N GLN A 364 -8.86 -33.99 12.26
CA GLN A 364 -7.70 -33.29 12.85
C GLN A 364 -8.12 -32.08 13.69
N MET A 365 -9.02 -31.25 13.15
CA MET A 365 -9.55 -30.10 13.88
C MET A 365 -10.30 -30.53 15.15
N ASN A 366 -11.17 -31.54 15.05
CA ASN A 366 -11.94 -32.05 16.18
C ASN A 366 -11.05 -32.66 17.27
N ALA A 367 -9.97 -33.36 16.89
CA ALA A 367 -9.00 -33.89 17.84
C ALA A 367 -8.30 -32.77 18.62
N LEU A 368 -7.91 -31.68 17.95
CA LEU A 368 -7.36 -30.50 18.62
C LEU A 368 -8.39 -29.87 19.58
N CYS A 369 -9.64 -29.70 19.15
CA CYS A 369 -10.71 -29.16 19.99
C CYS A 369 -10.94 -30.00 21.25
N GLN A 370 -10.97 -31.34 21.15
CA GLN A 370 -11.10 -32.23 22.30
C GLN A 370 -9.94 -32.08 23.30
N GLN A 371 -8.72 -31.94 22.81
CA GLN A 371 -7.55 -31.71 23.67
C GLN A 371 -7.64 -30.34 24.37
N LEU A 372 -8.07 -29.30 23.65
CA LEU A 372 -8.29 -27.97 24.22
C LEU A 372 -9.39 -27.97 25.28
N ASP A 373 -10.48 -28.73 25.07
CA ASP A 373 -11.54 -28.90 26.06
C ASP A 373 -11.00 -29.51 27.37
N GLY A 374 -10.12 -30.51 27.26
CA GLY A 374 -9.42 -31.10 28.42
C GLY A 374 -8.58 -30.06 29.18
N LEU A 375 -7.73 -29.30 28.45
CA LEU A 375 -6.91 -28.25 29.07
C LEU A 375 -7.74 -27.17 29.76
N MET A 376 -8.87 -26.78 29.17
CA MET A 376 -9.79 -25.81 29.78
C MET A 376 -10.50 -26.37 31.01
N ALA A 377 -10.96 -27.62 30.97
CA ALA A 377 -11.62 -28.28 32.09
C ALA A 377 -10.69 -28.37 33.31
N ASP A 378 -9.40 -28.64 33.07
CA ASP A 378 -8.38 -28.76 34.11
C ASP A 378 -7.73 -27.40 34.48
N ASN A 379 -8.12 -26.29 33.84
CA ASN A 379 -7.49 -24.96 33.95
C ASN A 379 -5.97 -24.98 33.73
N GLN A 380 -5.51 -25.74 32.75
CA GLN A 380 -4.10 -25.92 32.41
C GLN A 380 -3.68 -25.10 31.19
N ALA A 381 -2.37 -24.88 31.09
CA ALA A 381 -1.70 -24.29 29.91
C ALA A 381 -2.21 -22.89 29.50
N GLY A 382 -2.95 -22.20 30.38
CA GLY A 382 -3.48 -20.86 30.15
C GLY A 382 -4.53 -20.76 29.03
N VAL A 383 -5.11 -21.88 28.59
CA VAL A 383 -6.16 -21.88 27.56
C VAL A 383 -7.47 -21.37 28.17
N ILE A 384 -8.04 -20.31 27.59
CA ILE A 384 -9.28 -19.70 28.10
C ILE A 384 -10.48 -19.89 27.19
N GLY A 385 -10.28 -20.35 25.95
CA GLY A 385 -11.33 -20.58 24.97
C GLY A 385 -10.78 -20.84 23.58
N TYR A 386 -11.64 -21.22 22.63
CA TYR A 386 -11.32 -21.24 21.20
C TYR A 386 -12.56 -20.96 20.35
N GLN A 387 -12.37 -20.69 19.05
CA GLN A 387 -13.43 -20.60 18.04
C GLN A 387 -12.98 -21.26 16.74
N THR A 388 -13.89 -21.93 16.05
CA THR A 388 -13.62 -22.61 14.77
C THR A 388 -14.17 -21.81 13.59
N CYS A 389 -13.53 -21.96 12.42
CA CYS A 389 -13.98 -21.44 11.14
C CYS A 389 -13.93 -22.58 10.10
N HIS A 390 -15.02 -22.77 9.37
CA HIS A 390 -15.16 -23.87 8.40
C HIS A 390 -15.12 -23.41 6.94
N ASP A 391 -15.54 -22.19 6.66
CA ASP A 391 -15.58 -21.64 5.32
C ASP A 391 -14.35 -20.81 4.98
N LEU A 392 -14.01 -20.79 3.70
CA LEU A 392 -12.85 -20.10 3.17
C LEU A 392 -12.94 -18.57 3.32
N ALA A 393 -14.14 -18.00 3.32
CA ALA A 393 -14.30 -16.56 3.42
C ALA A 393 -13.84 -16.09 4.81
N ASP A 394 -14.27 -16.76 5.86
CA ASP A 394 -13.95 -16.44 7.26
C ASP A 394 -12.47 -16.63 7.58
N ILE A 395 -11.88 -17.72 7.08
CA ILE A 395 -10.44 -17.95 7.14
C ILE A 395 -9.66 -16.79 6.50
N ASN A 396 -10.08 -16.35 5.31
CA ASN A 396 -9.45 -15.23 4.63
C ASN A 396 -9.65 -13.89 5.37
N ARG A 397 -10.78 -13.69 6.07
CA ARG A 397 -11.02 -12.51 6.92
C ARG A 397 -10.05 -12.48 8.11
N ILE A 398 -9.85 -13.60 8.79
CA ILE A 398 -8.87 -13.74 9.89
C ILE A 398 -7.44 -13.46 9.41
N TYR A 399 -7.01 -14.07 8.31
CA TYR A 399 -5.68 -13.82 7.77
C TYR A 399 -5.51 -12.40 7.22
N GLY A 400 -6.58 -11.81 6.67
CA GLY A 400 -6.63 -10.40 6.30
C GLY A 400 -6.34 -9.48 7.49
N MET A 401 -6.96 -9.77 8.65
CA MET A 401 -6.66 -9.07 9.91
C MET A 401 -5.22 -9.28 10.33
N ARG A 402 -4.73 -10.52 10.38
CA ARG A 402 -3.36 -10.85 10.78
C ARG A 402 -2.30 -10.12 9.94
N LYS A 403 -2.47 -10.11 8.61
CA LYS A 403 -1.57 -9.40 7.68
C LYS A 403 -1.62 -7.88 7.89
N LYS A 404 -2.81 -7.32 8.13
CA LYS A 404 -2.98 -5.87 8.33
C LYS A 404 -2.46 -5.39 9.68
N ALA A 405 -2.67 -6.16 10.75
CA ALA A 405 -2.30 -5.80 12.13
C ALA A 405 -0.80 -5.49 12.28
N VAL A 406 0.07 -6.20 11.57
CA VAL A 406 1.52 -5.93 11.53
C VAL A 406 1.82 -4.54 10.97
N GLY A 407 1.08 -4.10 9.96
CA GLY A 407 1.20 -2.76 9.41
C GLY A 407 0.76 -1.68 10.40
N LEU A 408 -0.26 -1.97 11.21
CA LEU A 408 -0.84 -1.03 12.17
C LEU A 408 0.12 -0.69 13.33
N LEU A 409 1.08 -1.57 13.64
CA LEU A 409 2.16 -1.28 14.60
C LEU A 409 2.88 0.03 14.26
N GLY A 410 3.10 0.31 12.97
CA GLY A 410 3.74 1.56 12.54
C GLY A 410 2.89 2.82 12.76
N ASN A 411 1.60 2.68 13.06
CA ASN A 411 0.67 3.77 13.39
C ASN A 411 0.43 3.92 14.91
N ALA A 412 1.26 3.27 15.75
CA ALA A 412 1.21 3.46 17.20
C ALA A 412 1.25 4.96 17.58
N LYS A 413 0.58 5.33 18.67
CA LYS A 413 0.55 6.72 19.17
C LYS A 413 1.93 7.11 19.73
N GLY A 414 2.27 8.40 19.68
CA GLY A 414 3.56 8.92 20.18
C GLY A 414 4.64 9.02 19.10
N ALA A 415 5.81 9.55 19.50
CA ALA A 415 6.99 9.72 18.64
C ALA A 415 7.76 8.41 18.42
N ALA A 416 7.90 7.61 19.48
CA ALA A 416 8.46 6.27 19.39
C ALA A 416 7.54 5.35 18.59
N LYS A 417 8.09 4.64 17.60
CA LYS A 417 7.35 3.72 16.73
C LYS A 417 7.96 2.33 16.78
N PRO A 418 7.16 1.25 16.82
CA PRO A 418 7.65 -0.12 16.60
C PRO A 418 8.38 -0.24 15.25
N ILE A 419 9.67 -0.56 15.27
CA ILE A 419 10.53 -0.62 14.08
C ILE A 419 11.19 -1.99 13.88
N PRO A 420 11.41 -2.43 12.62
CA PRO A 420 12.02 -3.72 12.31
C PRO A 420 13.55 -3.63 12.30
N PHE A 421 14.21 -3.93 13.42
CA PHE A 421 15.69 -3.96 13.47
C PHE A 421 16.27 -5.18 14.21
N VAL A 422 15.48 -5.82 15.07
CA VAL A 422 15.82 -7.06 15.80
C VAL A 422 14.81 -8.19 15.53
N GLU A 423 14.00 -8.06 14.47
CA GLU A 423 13.07 -9.10 14.07
C GLU A 423 13.76 -10.24 13.29
N ASP A 424 13.02 -11.31 13.01
CA ASP A 424 13.45 -12.43 12.15
C ASP A 424 14.54 -13.32 12.78
N THR A 425 14.53 -13.43 14.11
CA THR A 425 15.35 -14.42 14.80
C THR A 425 14.65 -15.78 14.78
N CYS A 426 15.42 -16.82 14.45
CA CYS A 426 14.97 -18.20 14.40
C CYS A 426 15.76 -19.01 15.42
N VAL A 427 15.08 -19.66 16.36
CA VAL A 427 15.67 -20.57 17.34
C VAL A 427 14.97 -21.93 17.24
N PRO A 428 15.60 -23.04 17.69
CA PRO A 428 14.90 -24.31 17.82
C PRO A 428 13.57 -24.14 18.58
N PRO A 429 12.42 -24.66 18.07
CA PRO A 429 11.11 -24.44 18.67
C PRO A 429 11.02 -24.80 20.17
N GLU A 430 11.76 -25.83 20.60
CA GLU A 430 11.88 -26.27 21.99
C GLU A 430 12.48 -25.21 22.94
N HIS A 431 13.19 -24.23 22.39
CA HIS A 431 13.83 -23.14 23.13
C HIS A 431 13.11 -21.80 22.97
N LEU A 432 12.07 -21.73 22.13
CA LEU A 432 11.45 -20.46 21.74
C LEU A 432 10.84 -19.72 22.94
N ALA A 433 10.13 -20.40 23.82
CA ALA A 433 9.48 -19.76 24.97
C ALA A 433 10.51 -19.11 25.90
N ASP A 434 11.59 -19.82 26.24
CA ASP A 434 12.63 -19.32 27.14
C ASP A 434 13.46 -18.20 26.49
N TYR A 435 13.76 -18.34 25.18
CA TYR A 435 14.38 -17.27 24.40
C TYR A 435 13.57 -15.98 24.44
N ILE A 436 12.24 -16.06 24.25
CA ILE A 436 11.36 -14.89 24.29
C ILE A 436 11.22 -14.32 25.70
N ALA A 437 11.23 -15.15 26.74
CA ALA A 437 11.23 -14.66 28.12
C ALA A 437 12.47 -13.79 28.41
N GLU A 438 13.67 -14.23 28.02
CA GLU A 438 14.90 -13.43 28.17
C GLU A 438 14.92 -12.21 27.23
N PHE A 439 14.42 -12.36 26.01
CA PHE A 439 14.30 -11.24 25.06
C PHE A 439 13.42 -10.12 25.62
N ARG A 440 12.28 -10.48 26.24
CA ARG A 440 11.37 -9.55 26.91
C ARG A 440 12.03 -8.90 28.10
N ALA A 441 12.65 -9.67 28.98
CA ALA A 441 13.36 -9.13 30.14
C ALA A 441 14.42 -8.10 29.73
N LEU A 442 15.12 -8.32 28.62
CA LEU A 442 16.06 -7.36 28.05
C LEU A 442 15.37 -6.06 27.62
N LEU A 443 14.29 -6.13 26.85
CA LEU A 443 13.56 -4.94 26.41
C LEU A 443 12.89 -4.19 27.58
N ASP A 444 12.32 -4.94 28.53
CA ASP A 444 11.67 -4.42 29.74
C ASP A 444 12.71 -3.70 30.63
N GLY A 445 13.95 -4.19 30.68
CA GLY A 445 15.07 -3.53 31.36
C GLY A 445 15.41 -2.15 30.79
N TYR A 446 15.11 -1.91 29.51
CA TYR A 446 15.19 -0.61 28.85
C TYR A 446 13.86 0.18 28.86
N GLN A 447 12.81 -0.34 29.50
CA GLN A 447 11.48 0.25 29.58
C GLN A 447 10.85 0.51 28.20
N LEU A 448 11.11 -0.37 27.23
CA LEU A 448 10.61 -0.21 25.87
C LEU A 448 9.24 -0.88 25.68
N ASP A 449 8.36 -0.19 24.96
CA ASP A 449 7.21 -0.83 24.36
C ASP A 449 7.63 -1.65 23.13
N TYR A 450 6.98 -2.79 22.91
CA TYR A 450 7.20 -3.63 21.74
C TYR A 450 5.91 -4.37 21.36
N GLY A 451 5.81 -4.77 20.10
CA GLY A 451 4.81 -5.73 19.62
C GLY A 451 5.46 -7.01 19.13
N MET A 452 4.81 -8.15 19.37
CA MET A 452 5.28 -9.49 19.01
C MET A 452 4.25 -10.25 18.17
N PHE A 453 4.74 -10.93 17.12
CA PHE A 453 3.94 -11.78 16.26
C PHE A 453 4.85 -12.74 15.49
N GLY A 454 4.34 -13.87 14.98
CA GLY A 454 5.17 -14.73 14.14
C GLY A 454 4.64 -16.14 13.98
N HIS A 455 5.56 -17.01 13.56
CA HIS A 455 5.34 -18.37 13.09
C HIS A 455 5.94 -19.32 14.12
N VAL A 456 5.12 -19.68 15.10
CA VAL A 456 5.61 -20.40 16.28
C VAL A 456 6.00 -21.83 15.93
N ASP A 457 5.31 -22.40 14.94
CA ASP A 457 5.61 -23.68 14.31
C ASP A 457 7.00 -23.77 13.67
N ALA A 458 7.53 -22.64 13.20
CA ALA A 458 8.83 -22.56 12.54
C ALA A 458 9.96 -22.04 13.46
N GLY A 459 9.70 -21.81 14.74
CA GLY A 459 10.68 -21.26 15.68
C GLY A 459 11.05 -19.80 15.41
N VAL A 460 10.20 -19.05 14.69
CA VAL A 460 10.45 -17.65 14.30
C VAL A 460 9.44 -16.71 14.94
N LEU A 461 9.95 -15.71 15.66
CA LEU A 461 9.14 -14.60 16.17
C LEU A 461 9.70 -13.26 15.69
N HIS A 462 8.78 -12.37 15.31
CA HIS A 462 9.09 -10.99 14.97
C HIS A 462 8.80 -10.10 16.16
N VAL A 463 9.85 -9.44 16.66
CA VAL A 463 9.76 -8.47 17.74
C VAL A 463 10.10 -7.09 17.20
N ARG A 464 9.23 -6.11 17.46
CA ARG A 464 9.43 -4.71 17.05
C ARG A 464 9.41 -3.78 18.26
N PRO A 465 10.57 -3.46 18.85
CA PRO A 465 10.69 -2.42 19.86
C PRO A 465 10.33 -1.05 19.32
N ALA A 466 9.67 -0.24 20.14
CA ALA A 466 9.26 1.12 19.82
C ALA A 466 10.36 2.10 20.21
N LEU A 467 10.90 2.80 19.21
CA LEU A 467 11.95 3.81 19.40
C LEU A 467 11.66 5.05 18.55
N ASP A 468 12.07 6.22 19.02
CA ASP A 468 12.09 7.46 18.24
C ASP A 468 13.42 7.59 17.51
N MET A 469 13.43 7.29 16.20
CA MET A 469 14.63 7.41 15.37
C MET A 469 15.07 8.87 15.13
N CYS A 470 14.28 9.87 15.54
CA CYS A 470 14.74 11.25 15.56
C CYS A 470 15.55 11.60 16.82
N ASP A 471 15.50 10.78 17.87
CA ASP A 471 16.29 10.94 19.09
C ASP A 471 17.65 10.25 18.94
N PRO A 472 18.78 11.00 18.97
CA PRO A 472 20.12 10.43 18.85
C PRO A 472 20.46 9.37 19.92
N GLN A 473 19.92 9.49 21.14
CA GLN A 473 20.21 8.53 22.22
C GLN A 473 19.52 7.19 21.97
N GLN A 474 18.28 7.23 21.47
CA GLN A 474 17.55 6.02 21.10
C GLN A 474 18.14 5.33 19.86
N GLU A 475 18.76 6.09 18.96
CA GLU A 475 19.54 5.53 17.85
C GLU A 475 20.77 4.75 18.34
N ILE A 476 21.47 5.22 19.37
CA ILE A 476 22.58 4.48 20.01
C ILE A 476 22.03 3.22 20.71
N LEU A 477 20.93 3.37 21.46
CA LEU A 477 20.28 2.25 22.13
C LEU A 477 19.87 1.14 21.15
N MET A 478 19.39 1.49 19.96
CA MET A 478 19.05 0.52 18.91
C MET A 478 20.24 -0.41 18.56
N LYS A 479 21.45 0.15 18.41
CA LYS A 479 22.67 -0.65 18.18
C LYS A 479 22.98 -1.56 19.36
N GLN A 480 22.91 -1.03 20.58
CA GLN A 480 23.20 -1.79 21.80
C GLN A 480 22.25 -2.98 21.97
N ILE A 481 20.95 -2.78 21.70
CA ILE A 481 19.96 -3.86 21.73
C ILE A 481 20.27 -4.89 20.65
N SER A 482 20.59 -4.45 19.42
CA SER A 482 20.95 -5.35 18.32
C SER A 482 22.10 -6.29 18.71
N ASP A 483 23.18 -5.75 19.30
CA ASP A 483 24.34 -6.53 19.73
C ASP A 483 24.03 -7.54 20.83
N GLN A 484 23.12 -7.20 21.75
CA GLN A 484 22.72 -8.13 22.80
C GLN A 484 21.78 -9.22 22.28
N ILE A 485 20.87 -8.89 21.35
CA ILE A 485 20.01 -9.87 20.69
C ILE A 485 20.82 -10.83 19.83
N VAL A 486 21.91 -10.38 19.20
CA VAL A 486 22.86 -11.25 18.50
C VAL A 486 23.40 -12.33 19.44
N LYS A 487 23.94 -11.92 20.59
CA LYS A 487 24.47 -12.83 21.61
C LYS A 487 23.39 -13.77 22.17
N LEU A 488 22.20 -13.24 22.42
CA LEU A 488 21.07 -14.01 22.92
C LEU A 488 20.64 -15.09 21.91
N THR A 489 20.56 -14.74 20.63
CA THR A 489 20.19 -15.69 19.57
C THR A 489 21.25 -16.78 19.43
N ALA A 490 22.53 -16.43 19.50
CA ALA A 490 23.63 -17.40 19.48
C ALA A 490 23.61 -18.33 20.71
N LYS A 491 23.29 -17.81 21.91
CA LYS A 491 23.15 -18.60 23.15
C LYS A 491 22.15 -19.75 23.00
N TYR A 492 21.05 -19.54 22.27
CA TYR A 492 20.02 -20.55 22.03
C TYR A 492 20.22 -21.35 20.73
N GLY A 493 21.41 -21.28 20.12
CA GLY A 493 21.73 -22.05 18.90
C GLY A 493 20.94 -21.62 17.66
N GLY A 494 20.44 -20.39 17.65
CA GLY A 494 19.61 -19.86 16.56
C GLY A 494 20.38 -19.13 15.44
N LEU A 495 19.62 -18.54 14.53
CA LEU A 495 20.07 -17.70 13.43
C LEU A 495 19.35 -16.34 13.45
N LEU A 496 20.03 -15.30 12.97
CA LEU A 496 19.48 -13.93 12.92
C LEU A 496 18.56 -13.64 11.72
N TRP A 497 18.57 -14.51 10.71
CA TRP A 497 17.91 -14.28 9.43
C TRP A 497 17.20 -15.55 8.97
N GLY A 498 15.95 -15.71 9.41
CA GLY A 498 15.09 -16.82 9.03
C GLY A 498 14.41 -16.61 7.67
N GLU A 499 13.98 -15.38 7.35
CA GLU A 499 13.19 -15.10 6.13
C GLU A 499 13.36 -13.70 5.51
N HIS A 500 13.86 -12.70 6.25
CA HIS A 500 13.90 -11.30 5.80
C HIS A 500 15.21 -10.90 5.12
N GLY A 501 16.22 -11.78 5.08
CA GLY A 501 17.55 -11.48 4.58
C GLY A 501 18.44 -10.74 5.59
N LYS A 502 19.73 -10.65 5.28
CA LYS A 502 20.79 -10.03 6.10
C LYS A 502 20.82 -8.52 5.95
N GLY A 503 20.94 -8.00 4.73
CA GLY A 503 21.03 -6.57 4.45
C GLY A 503 22.07 -5.83 5.30
N PHE A 504 21.64 -4.91 6.14
CA PHE A 504 22.49 -4.09 7.03
C PHE A 504 22.91 -4.80 8.32
N ARG A 505 22.39 -6.00 8.58
CA ARG A 505 22.81 -6.86 9.69
C ARG A 505 23.98 -7.77 9.30
N ALA A 506 24.54 -7.58 8.10
CA ALA A 506 25.55 -8.46 7.53
C ALA A 506 26.87 -8.48 8.32
N GLU A 507 27.17 -7.44 9.10
CA GLU A 507 28.35 -7.38 9.98
C GLU A 507 28.42 -8.56 10.97
N TYR A 508 27.29 -9.15 11.34
CA TYR A 508 27.23 -10.30 12.24
C TYR A 508 27.49 -11.67 11.57
N SER A 509 27.63 -11.71 10.23
CA SER A 509 27.82 -12.98 9.49
C SER A 509 28.97 -13.85 9.97
N PRO A 510 30.17 -13.33 10.29
CA PRO A 510 31.27 -14.16 10.75
C PRO A 510 30.94 -14.96 12.03
N GLU A 511 30.16 -14.40 12.95
CA GLU A 511 29.79 -15.05 14.22
C GLU A 511 28.95 -16.32 14.01
N PHE A 512 27.98 -16.27 13.09
CA PHE A 512 27.07 -17.38 12.83
C PHE A 512 27.67 -18.46 11.91
N PHE A 513 28.53 -18.09 10.96
CA PHE A 513 29.16 -19.05 10.05
C PHE A 513 30.46 -19.64 10.62
N GLY A 514 31.16 -18.90 11.46
CA GLY A 514 32.54 -19.18 11.83
C GLY A 514 33.51 -18.85 10.68
N GLU A 515 34.79 -18.74 11.02
CA GLU A 515 35.84 -18.26 10.11
C GLU A 515 35.93 -19.07 8.81
N ILE A 516 35.90 -20.41 8.90
CA ILE A 516 36.05 -21.31 7.75
C ILE A 516 34.89 -21.13 6.77
N LEU A 517 33.65 -21.35 7.22
CA LEU A 517 32.50 -21.28 6.31
C LEU A 517 32.25 -19.85 5.81
N TYR A 518 32.54 -18.83 6.62
CA TYR A 518 32.51 -17.45 6.14
C TYR A 518 33.56 -17.25 5.03
N GLY A 519 34.76 -17.81 5.18
CA GLY A 519 35.78 -17.86 4.13
C GLY A 519 35.27 -18.50 2.83
N GLU A 520 34.52 -19.60 2.92
CA GLU A 520 33.93 -20.25 1.74
C GLU A 520 32.87 -19.38 1.05
N LEU A 521 32.06 -18.62 1.79
CA LEU A 521 31.15 -17.64 1.19
C LEU A 521 31.94 -16.61 0.36
N ARG A 522 33.07 -16.14 0.87
CA ARG A 522 33.93 -15.17 0.18
C ARG A 522 34.55 -15.76 -1.08
N GLN A 523 34.94 -17.03 -1.06
CA GLN A 523 35.43 -17.75 -2.25
C GLN A 523 34.34 -17.85 -3.33
N ILE A 524 33.12 -18.21 -2.94
CA ILE A 524 31.98 -18.26 -3.86
C ILE A 524 31.69 -16.86 -4.42
N LYS A 525 31.64 -15.82 -3.58
CA LYS A 525 31.46 -14.43 -4.03
C LYS A 525 32.54 -14.01 -5.04
N ALA A 526 33.80 -14.38 -4.82
CA ALA A 526 34.90 -14.08 -5.75
C ALA A 526 34.75 -14.76 -7.12
N ALA A 527 34.16 -15.96 -7.18
CA ALA A 527 33.91 -16.65 -8.45
C ALA A 527 32.86 -15.94 -9.33
N PHE A 528 31.86 -15.32 -8.70
CA PHE A 528 30.80 -14.58 -9.40
C PHE A 528 31.14 -13.11 -9.65
N ASP A 529 31.73 -12.43 -8.66
CA ASP A 529 31.93 -10.99 -8.64
C ASP A 529 33.23 -10.63 -7.89
N PRO A 530 34.40 -10.85 -8.54
CA PRO A 530 35.70 -10.65 -7.91
C PRO A 530 35.99 -9.19 -7.53
N LEU A 531 35.34 -8.24 -8.19
CA LEU A 531 35.50 -6.80 -7.93
C LEU A 531 34.48 -6.23 -6.94
N ASN A 532 33.63 -7.08 -6.35
CA ASN A 532 32.61 -6.71 -5.37
C ASN A 532 31.64 -5.61 -5.87
N ARG A 533 31.19 -5.70 -7.12
CA ARG A 533 30.36 -4.70 -7.78
C ARG A 533 28.86 -4.96 -7.65
N LEU A 534 28.44 -6.19 -7.34
CA LEU A 534 27.04 -6.59 -7.16
C LEU A 534 26.63 -6.55 -5.69
N ASN A 535 25.72 -5.64 -5.37
CA ASN A 535 25.14 -5.37 -4.05
C ASN A 535 26.15 -5.50 -2.88
N PRO A 536 27.23 -4.69 -2.88
CA PRO A 536 28.32 -4.83 -1.93
C PRO A 536 27.86 -4.64 -0.48
N GLY A 537 28.51 -5.39 0.43
CA GLY A 537 28.35 -5.26 1.88
C GLY A 537 27.11 -5.94 2.48
N LYS A 538 26.32 -6.70 1.71
CA LYS A 538 25.07 -7.36 2.21
C LYS A 538 25.23 -8.82 2.66
N ILE A 539 26.12 -9.60 2.03
CA ILE A 539 26.33 -11.00 2.38
C ILE A 539 27.75 -11.23 2.87
N CYS A 540 28.74 -11.04 1.98
CA CYS A 540 30.17 -11.09 2.27
C CYS A 540 30.94 -10.38 1.14
N PRO A 541 32.19 -9.93 1.39
CA PRO A 541 33.07 -9.46 0.31
C PRO A 541 33.76 -10.65 -0.37
N PRO A 542 34.24 -10.52 -1.62
CA PRO A 542 34.98 -11.59 -2.28
C PRO A 542 36.29 -11.91 -1.53
N ALA A 543 36.77 -13.14 -1.66
CA ALA A 543 38.06 -13.54 -1.13
C ALA A 543 39.19 -12.71 -1.78
N GLY A 544 40.19 -12.32 -0.99
CA GLY A 544 41.30 -11.46 -1.43
C GLY A 544 41.00 -9.96 -1.39
N LEU A 545 39.74 -9.55 -1.20
CA LEU A 545 39.36 -8.16 -0.99
C LEU A 545 38.78 -7.97 0.42
N ASP A 546 39.35 -7.05 1.19
CA ASP A 546 38.78 -6.66 2.49
C ASP A 546 37.94 -5.40 2.30
N ALA A 547 36.65 -5.60 2.05
CA ALA A 547 35.68 -4.53 1.84
C ALA A 547 34.71 -4.45 3.03
N PRO A 548 34.28 -3.24 3.42
CA PRO A 548 33.43 -3.06 4.58
C PRO A 548 32.04 -3.68 4.37
N MET A 549 31.52 -4.28 5.44
CA MET A 549 30.14 -4.75 5.50
C MET A 549 29.20 -3.61 5.88
N MET A 550 27.94 -3.71 5.45
CA MET A 550 26.89 -2.82 5.95
C MET A 550 26.63 -3.13 7.42
N ARG A 551 26.39 -2.07 8.19
CA ARG A 551 26.29 -2.12 9.65
C ARG A 551 24.96 -1.58 10.13
N VAL A 552 24.48 -2.07 11.26
CA VAL A 552 23.16 -1.67 11.76
C VAL A 552 23.13 -0.23 12.25
N ASP A 553 24.29 0.35 12.54
CA ASP A 553 24.48 1.75 12.91
C ASP A 553 24.63 2.72 11.72
N ALA A 554 24.54 2.24 10.49
CA ALA A 554 24.55 3.10 9.29
C ALA A 554 23.43 4.15 9.29
N THR A 555 23.55 5.16 8.42
CA THR A 555 22.64 6.31 8.37
C THR A 555 21.18 5.89 8.21
N LYS A 556 20.33 6.38 9.12
CA LYS A 556 18.89 6.10 9.12
C LYS A 556 18.11 7.28 8.57
N ARG A 557 16.87 7.03 8.18
CA ARG A 557 15.92 8.07 7.80
C ARG A 557 15.74 9.13 8.89
N GLY A 558 15.65 8.68 10.15
CA GLY A 558 15.50 9.56 11.31
C GLY A 558 16.67 10.53 11.53
N THR A 559 17.87 10.21 11.03
CA THR A 559 19.02 11.12 11.01
C THR A 559 18.74 12.37 10.17
N TYR A 560 18.02 12.22 9.06
CA TYR A 560 17.60 13.34 8.22
C TYR A 560 16.34 14.03 8.78
N ASP A 561 15.36 13.27 9.27
CA ASP A 561 14.11 13.87 9.75
C ASP A 561 14.29 14.73 11.01
N ARG A 562 15.26 14.42 11.87
CA ARG A 562 15.50 15.19 13.11
C ARG A 562 15.96 16.62 12.85
N THR A 563 16.49 16.91 11.66
CA THR A 563 16.86 18.28 11.29
C THR A 563 15.62 19.14 11.01
N ILE A 564 14.45 18.53 10.76
CA ILE A 564 13.18 19.24 10.54
C ILE A 564 12.58 19.61 11.91
N PRO A 565 12.21 20.89 12.15
CA PRO A 565 11.66 21.34 13.42
C PRO A 565 10.40 20.57 13.81
N ILE A 566 10.23 20.29 15.12
CA ILE A 566 9.13 19.46 15.65
C ILE A 566 7.76 19.99 15.21
N SER A 567 7.54 21.30 15.28
CA SER A 567 6.24 21.91 14.94
C SER A 567 5.90 21.74 13.45
N VAL A 568 6.91 21.78 12.57
CA VAL A 568 6.76 21.49 11.14
C VAL A 568 6.46 20.01 10.94
N ARG A 569 7.15 19.11 11.64
CA ARG A 569 6.87 17.66 11.58
C ARG A 569 5.45 17.33 12.01
N GLN A 570 4.93 17.99 13.04
CA GLN A 570 3.55 17.84 13.49
C GLN A 570 2.54 18.41 12.47
N SER A 571 2.82 19.57 11.90
CA SER A 571 1.97 20.20 10.87
C SER A 571 1.90 19.38 9.56
N PHE A 572 2.96 18.66 9.25
CA PHE A 572 3.10 17.77 8.09
C PHE A 572 3.09 16.28 8.49
N ARG A 573 2.49 15.94 9.63
CA ARG A 573 2.46 14.57 10.17
C ARG A 573 2.07 13.50 9.14
N GLY A 574 1.10 13.80 8.28
CA GLY A 574 0.68 12.90 7.20
C GLY A 574 1.80 12.48 6.23
N ALA A 575 2.84 13.29 6.03
CA ALA A 575 4.04 12.92 5.27
C ALA A 575 5.13 12.29 6.15
N MET A 576 5.34 12.84 7.35
CA MET A 576 6.40 12.40 8.27
C MET A 576 6.18 10.98 8.80
N ASP A 577 4.93 10.57 9.00
CA ASP A 577 4.60 9.26 9.59
C ASP A 577 4.90 8.09 8.64
N CYS A 578 5.10 8.33 7.33
CA CYS A 578 5.38 7.27 6.36
C CYS A 578 6.62 6.44 6.77
N ASN A 579 6.41 5.16 7.13
CA ASN A 579 7.50 4.26 7.49
C ASN A 579 8.15 3.56 6.29
N GLY A 580 7.56 3.62 5.09
CA GLY A 580 8.15 3.05 3.87
C GLY A 580 7.68 1.65 3.51
N ASN A 581 6.65 1.10 4.18
CA ASN A 581 6.10 -0.25 3.95
C ASN A 581 5.67 -0.59 2.51
N GLY A 582 5.47 0.44 1.68
CA GLY A 582 5.23 0.27 0.25
C GLY A 582 3.89 -0.35 -0.12
N LEU A 583 2.91 -0.50 0.79
CA LEU A 583 1.56 -1.03 0.46
C LEU A 583 0.92 -0.30 -0.73
N CYS A 584 1.28 0.97 -0.90
CA CYS A 584 0.87 1.76 -2.04
C CYS A 584 1.38 1.30 -3.41
N PHE A 585 2.31 0.34 -3.47
CA PHE A 585 2.78 -0.31 -4.69
C PHE A 585 1.90 -1.51 -5.09
N ASN A 586 0.77 -1.72 -4.41
CA ASN A 586 -0.20 -2.76 -4.74
C ASN A 586 -0.54 -2.75 -6.24
N TYR A 587 -0.39 -3.92 -6.89
CA TYR A 587 -0.66 -4.12 -8.31
C TYR A 587 -2.15 -4.07 -8.66
N ASP A 588 -3.02 -4.45 -7.73
CA ASP A 588 -4.44 -4.65 -7.99
C ASP A 588 -5.12 -3.37 -8.50
N ALA A 589 -5.58 -3.39 -9.75
CA ALA A 589 -6.28 -2.29 -10.40
C ALA A 589 -7.57 -1.86 -9.69
N LYS A 590 -8.21 -2.76 -8.94
CA LYS A 590 -9.48 -2.53 -8.23
C LYS A 590 -9.27 -1.77 -6.91
N SER A 591 -8.05 -1.76 -6.35
CA SER A 591 -7.74 -0.95 -5.18
C SER A 591 -7.74 0.56 -5.53
N PRO A 592 -8.48 1.43 -4.81
CA PRO A 592 -8.57 2.86 -5.14
C PRO A 592 -7.31 3.67 -4.77
N MET A 593 -6.40 3.13 -3.96
CA MET A 593 -5.16 3.82 -3.59
C MET A 593 -4.21 4.02 -4.78
N CYS A 594 -3.91 5.30 -5.05
CA CYS A 594 -2.93 5.81 -6.03
C CYS A 594 -3.00 5.22 -7.45
N PRO A 595 -4.13 5.43 -8.16
CA PRO A 595 -4.30 4.95 -9.52
C PRO A 595 -3.30 5.60 -10.50
N SER A 596 -2.83 6.82 -10.23
CA SER A 596 -1.81 7.49 -11.05
C SER A 596 -0.46 6.76 -11.05
N MET A 597 -0.09 6.08 -9.97
CA MET A 597 1.11 5.24 -9.96
C MET A 597 0.89 3.97 -10.80
N LYS A 598 -0.28 3.34 -10.72
CA LYS A 598 -0.57 2.10 -11.45
C LYS A 598 -0.49 2.29 -12.97
N ILE A 599 -0.93 3.44 -13.46
CA ILE A 599 -0.87 3.76 -14.88
C ILE A 599 0.50 4.29 -15.34
N SER A 600 1.16 5.15 -14.53
CA SER A 600 2.48 5.71 -14.89
C SER A 600 3.64 4.76 -14.64
N GLN A 601 3.46 3.82 -13.71
CA GLN A 601 4.49 2.95 -13.15
C GLN A 601 5.66 3.71 -12.49
N GLN A 602 5.45 4.99 -12.16
CA GLN A 602 6.44 5.85 -11.50
C GLN A 602 6.18 5.95 -10.01
N ARG A 603 7.19 5.60 -9.19
CA ARG A 603 7.03 5.55 -7.73
C ARG A 603 6.84 6.93 -7.10
N ILE A 604 7.25 8.02 -7.77
CA ILE A 604 6.95 9.40 -7.36
C ILE A 604 5.43 9.68 -7.23
N HIS A 605 4.59 8.94 -7.95
CA HIS A 605 3.14 9.07 -7.91
C HIS A 605 2.46 8.16 -6.87
N SER A 606 3.22 7.50 -6.00
CA SER A 606 2.70 6.78 -4.83
C SER A 606 2.61 7.70 -3.59
N PRO A 607 1.84 7.37 -2.54
CA PRO A 607 1.91 8.02 -1.24
C PRO A 607 3.32 7.96 -0.64
N LYS A 608 4.02 6.81 -0.73
CA LYS A 608 5.40 6.70 -0.26
C LYS A 608 6.31 7.71 -0.95
N GLY A 609 6.30 7.74 -2.29
CA GLY A 609 7.09 8.70 -3.08
C GLY A 609 6.74 10.14 -2.73
N ARG A 610 5.46 10.49 -2.69
CA ARG A 610 4.99 11.84 -2.31
C ARG A 610 5.42 12.26 -0.91
N ALA A 611 5.32 11.36 0.06
CA ALA A 611 5.75 11.60 1.44
C ALA A 611 7.27 11.79 1.50
N THR A 612 8.06 10.94 0.84
CA THR A 612 9.52 11.07 0.76
C THR A 612 9.94 12.43 0.17
N LEU A 613 9.32 12.86 -0.93
CA LEU A 613 9.65 14.13 -1.57
C LEU A 613 9.27 15.33 -0.70
N VAL A 614 8.14 15.28 0.01
CA VAL A 614 7.74 16.36 0.92
C VAL A 614 8.65 16.41 2.14
N ARG A 615 9.05 15.27 2.71
CA ARG A 615 10.03 15.21 3.81
C ARG A 615 11.34 15.85 3.41
N GLU A 616 11.86 15.45 2.26
CA GLU A 616 13.11 16.01 1.75
C GLU A 616 12.99 17.50 1.44
N TRP A 617 11.87 17.93 0.88
CA TRP A 617 11.60 19.34 0.63
C TRP A 617 11.59 20.16 1.92
N LEU A 618 10.96 19.66 2.99
CA LEU A 618 10.95 20.32 4.30
C LEU A 618 12.36 20.37 4.92
N ARG A 619 13.15 19.31 4.78
CA ARG A 619 14.55 19.26 5.21
C ARG A 619 15.38 20.35 4.53
N LEU A 620 15.34 20.40 3.20
CA LEU A 620 16.08 21.37 2.40
C LEU A 620 15.65 22.82 2.66
N LEU A 621 14.35 23.05 2.88
CA LEU A 621 13.88 24.38 3.30
C LEU A 621 14.41 24.78 4.68
N THR A 622 14.46 23.83 5.62
CA THR A 622 15.03 24.08 6.95
C THR A 622 16.51 24.39 6.86
N GLU A 623 17.27 23.66 6.05
CA GLU A 623 18.70 23.90 5.82
C GLU A 623 18.98 25.28 5.21
N GLN A 624 18.05 25.81 4.41
CA GLN A 624 18.10 27.18 3.90
C GLN A 624 17.59 28.25 4.90
N GLY A 625 17.35 27.88 6.16
CA GLY A 625 16.97 28.80 7.23
C GLY A 625 15.50 29.23 7.23
N VAL A 626 14.60 28.49 6.57
CA VAL A 626 13.16 28.80 6.61
C VAL A 626 12.60 28.52 8.00
N THR A 627 11.97 29.54 8.61
CA THR A 627 11.40 29.41 9.96
C THR A 627 10.11 28.58 9.96
N PRO A 628 9.82 27.82 11.04
CA PRO A 628 8.56 27.09 11.20
C PRO A 628 7.33 27.98 11.02
N GLN A 629 7.38 29.21 11.54
CA GLN A 629 6.28 30.17 11.44
C GLN A 629 5.98 30.52 9.98
N LEU A 630 6.96 30.54 9.08
CA LEU A 630 6.71 30.79 7.66
C LEU A 630 6.00 29.60 7.00
N LEU A 631 6.30 28.38 7.42
CA LEU A 631 5.66 27.15 6.91
C LEU A 631 4.26 26.95 7.48
N GLU A 632 4.03 27.37 8.72
CA GLU A 632 2.74 27.29 9.42
C GLU A 632 1.81 28.46 9.06
N ASN A 633 2.31 29.69 9.07
CA ASN A 633 1.53 30.89 8.75
C ASN A 633 1.52 31.22 7.26
N GLY A 634 2.35 30.54 6.45
CA GLY A 634 2.40 30.73 4.99
C GLY A 634 1.08 30.43 4.27
N PHE A 635 0.13 29.77 4.94
CA PHE A 635 -1.22 29.53 4.45
C PHE A 635 -2.12 30.77 4.57
N ASN A 636 -1.83 31.67 5.50
CA ASN A 636 -2.51 32.96 5.70
C ASN A 636 -1.82 34.04 4.86
N ILE A 637 -2.08 34.05 3.56
CA ILE A 637 -1.45 35.03 2.66
C ILE A 637 -2.06 36.42 2.91
N SER A 638 -1.19 37.36 3.32
CA SER A 638 -1.39 38.81 3.37
C SER A 638 -1.92 39.36 2.03
N ARG A 639 -2.62 40.50 2.07
CA ARG A 639 -3.22 41.16 0.90
C ARG A 639 -2.28 41.14 -0.33
N PRO A 640 -2.79 40.87 -1.54
CA PRO A 640 -1.96 40.82 -2.75
C PRO A 640 -1.17 42.12 -2.91
N SER A 641 0.15 42.02 -3.06
CA SER A 641 1.05 43.15 -3.28
C SER A 641 1.63 43.12 -4.69
N LEU A 642 1.81 44.30 -5.30
CA LEU A 642 2.42 44.45 -6.64
C LEU A 642 3.81 43.81 -6.70
N LYS A 643 4.63 44.04 -5.65
CA LYS A 643 5.95 43.41 -5.50
C LYS A 643 5.86 41.88 -5.53
N GLY A 644 4.94 41.30 -4.77
CA GLY A 644 4.75 39.84 -4.74
C GLY A 644 4.31 39.26 -6.08
N LEU A 645 3.51 39.99 -6.87
CA LEU A 645 3.12 39.56 -8.22
C LEU A 645 4.30 39.61 -9.20
N LEU A 646 5.11 40.68 -9.14
CA LEU A 646 6.34 40.82 -9.95
C LEU A 646 7.33 39.69 -9.65
N ASP A 647 7.58 39.42 -8.37
CA ASP A 647 8.50 38.35 -7.94
C ASP A 647 8.02 36.97 -8.44
N LYS A 648 6.73 36.65 -8.28
CA LYS A 648 6.16 35.39 -8.79
C LYS A 648 6.28 35.27 -10.30
N THR A 649 6.05 36.35 -11.02
CA THR A 649 6.15 36.39 -12.49
C THR A 649 7.58 36.13 -12.93
N ARG A 650 8.55 36.81 -12.31
CA ARG A 650 9.98 36.60 -12.55
C ARG A 650 10.40 35.15 -12.27
N ASN A 651 10.02 34.60 -11.11
CA ASN A 651 10.35 33.22 -10.73
C ASN A 651 9.76 32.20 -11.71
N SER A 652 8.51 32.41 -12.13
CA SER A 652 7.84 31.51 -13.08
C SER A 652 8.44 31.59 -14.48
N TRP A 653 8.87 32.79 -14.90
CA TRP A 653 9.59 32.98 -16.14
C TRP A 653 10.94 32.25 -16.12
N ARG A 654 11.73 32.41 -15.04
CA ARG A 654 13.02 31.71 -14.89
C ARG A 654 12.89 30.19 -14.86
N ALA A 655 11.91 29.66 -14.15
CA ALA A 655 11.61 28.23 -14.13
C ALA A 655 11.31 27.68 -15.54
N ARG A 656 10.57 28.45 -16.37
CA ARG A 656 10.33 28.08 -17.77
C ARG A 656 11.58 28.12 -18.65
N HIS A 657 12.61 28.87 -18.25
CA HIS A 657 13.90 28.97 -18.93
C HIS A 657 14.95 27.99 -18.35
N GLY A 658 14.51 26.97 -17.61
CA GLY A 658 15.39 25.89 -17.15
C GLY A 658 16.10 26.15 -15.83
N GLU A 659 15.74 27.19 -15.07
CA GLU A 659 16.27 27.38 -13.72
C GLU A 659 15.75 26.25 -12.80
N TYR A 660 16.68 25.40 -12.35
CA TYR A 660 16.35 24.26 -11.51
C TYR A 660 15.88 24.69 -10.11
N ASP A 661 14.79 24.07 -9.65
CA ASP A 661 14.30 24.13 -8.27
C ASP A 661 13.64 22.78 -7.94
N PHE A 662 14.13 22.12 -6.89
CA PHE A 662 13.58 20.83 -6.44
C PHE A 662 12.07 20.90 -6.15
N SER A 663 11.55 22.07 -5.77
CA SER A 663 10.11 22.31 -5.57
C SER A 663 9.28 21.96 -6.81
N HIS A 664 9.84 22.03 -8.02
CA HIS A 664 9.15 21.62 -9.25
C HIS A 664 8.98 20.10 -9.35
N GLU A 665 9.96 19.32 -8.89
CA GLU A 665 9.86 17.85 -8.84
C GLU A 665 8.80 17.41 -7.81
N VAL A 666 8.77 18.06 -6.64
CA VAL A 666 7.72 17.84 -5.63
C VAL A 666 6.35 18.18 -6.21
N LYS A 667 6.23 19.31 -6.93
CA LYS A 667 5.00 19.72 -7.61
C LYS A 667 4.56 18.71 -8.66
N GLN A 668 5.47 18.10 -9.41
CA GLN A 668 5.16 17.05 -10.37
C GLN A 668 4.52 15.86 -9.67
N ALA A 669 5.13 15.35 -8.59
CA ALA A 669 4.61 14.24 -7.81
C ALA A 669 3.21 14.54 -7.23
N MET A 670 2.99 15.75 -6.71
CA MET A 670 1.70 16.21 -6.19
C MET A 670 0.63 16.37 -7.27
N SER A 671 1.02 16.76 -8.49
CA SER A 671 0.06 16.99 -9.59
C SER A 671 -0.66 15.71 -10.00
N GLY A 672 -0.03 14.54 -9.84
CA GLY A 672 -0.65 13.24 -10.09
C GLY A 672 -1.62 12.75 -9.01
N CYS A 673 -1.81 13.46 -7.90
CA CYS A 673 -2.73 13.04 -6.84
C CYS A 673 -4.18 13.46 -7.16
N LEU A 674 -5.10 12.49 -7.16
CA LEU A 674 -6.54 12.68 -7.42
C LEU A 674 -7.32 13.14 -6.16
N ALA A 675 -6.66 13.33 -5.02
CA ALA A 675 -7.29 13.75 -3.77
C ALA A 675 -8.41 12.84 -3.22
N CYS A 676 -8.38 11.53 -3.52
CA CYS A 676 -9.43 10.58 -3.11
C CYS A 676 -9.39 10.15 -1.63
N LYS A 677 -8.30 10.46 -0.89
CA LYS A 677 -8.01 10.02 0.49
C LYS A 677 -7.92 8.50 0.72
N ALA A 678 -7.83 7.68 -0.34
CA ALA A 678 -7.58 6.24 -0.20
C ALA A 678 -6.34 5.90 0.66
N CYS A 679 -5.29 6.71 0.58
CA CYS A 679 -4.08 6.51 1.38
C CYS A 679 -4.26 6.79 2.88
N SER A 680 -5.23 7.60 3.31
CA SER A 680 -5.41 7.90 4.74
C SER A 680 -6.19 6.82 5.49
N THR A 681 -6.92 5.94 4.78
CA THR A 681 -7.66 4.83 5.41
C THR A 681 -7.12 3.46 5.04
N GLN A 682 -6.67 3.23 3.79
CA GLN A 682 -6.19 1.92 3.35
C GLN A 682 -4.72 1.68 3.69
N CYS A 683 -3.92 2.75 3.81
CA CYS A 683 -2.56 2.61 4.33
C CYS A 683 -2.65 2.33 5.83
N PRO A 684 -1.98 1.30 6.37
CA PRO A 684 -2.00 1.04 7.80
C PRO A 684 -1.38 2.18 8.62
N ILE A 685 -0.54 3.02 7.99
CA ILE A 685 0.10 4.21 8.56
C ILE A 685 -0.77 5.47 8.44
N LYS A 686 -1.91 5.39 7.74
CA LYS A 686 -2.88 6.49 7.59
C LYS A 686 -2.31 7.81 7.04
N ILE A 687 -1.40 7.69 6.06
CA ILE A 687 -0.78 8.83 5.35
C ILE A 687 -1.85 9.67 4.62
N ASP A 688 -1.93 10.97 4.91
CA ASP A 688 -2.86 11.89 4.24
C ASP A 688 -2.15 12.75 3.17
N VAL A 689 -2.00 12.16 1.98
CA VAL A 689 -1.45 12.88 0.80
C VAL A 689 -2.27 14.12 0.46
N PRO A 690 -3.62 14.06 0.38
CA PRO A 690 -4.41 15.23 0.01
C PRO A 690 -4.18 16.47 0.91
N SER A 691 -4.07 16.29 2.23
CA SER A 691 -3.81 17.37 3.18
C SER A 691 -2.43 18.01 2.95
N PHE A 692 -1.34 17.23 3.02
CA PHE A 692 0.00 17.82 2.85
C PHE A 692 0.23 18.35 1.43
N ARG A 693 -0.45 17.80 0.42
CA ARG A 693 -0.46 18.35 -0.94
C ARG A 693 -1.08 19.74 -0.98
N ALA A 694 -2.22 19.95 -0.31
CA ALA A 694 -2.88 21.25 -0.28
C ALA A 694 -1.97 22.30 0.39
N LYS A 695 -1.31 21.92 1.49
CA LYS A 695 -0.30 22.74 2.20
C LYS A 695 0.89 23.06 1.29
N PHE A 696 1.46 22.05 0.63
CA PHE A 696 2.54 22.25 -0.35
C PHE A 696 2.13 23.21 -1.47
N LEU A 697 0.96 23.04 -2.08
CA LEU A 697 0.49 23.91 -3.18
C LEU A 697 0.28 25.36 -2.72
N ALA A 698 -0.19 25.58 -1.50
CA ALA A 698 -0.33 26.91 -0.93
C ALA A 698 1.04 27.62 -0.83
N LEU A 699 2.06 26.92 -0.31
CA LEU A 699 3.43 27.43 -0.18
C LEU A 699 4.12 27.62 -1.53
N TYR A 700 4.00 26.64 -2.44
CA TYR A 700 4.56 26.67 -3.79
C TYR A 700 4.06 27.88 -4.59
N HIS A 701 2.74 28.16 -4.57
CA HIS A 701 2.16 29.34 -5.22
C HIS A 701 2.34 30.64 -4.42
N GLY A 702 2.95 30.56 -3.24
CA GLY A 702 3.58 31.70 -2.59
C GLY A 702 4.80 32.20 -3.37
N ARG A 703 5.49 31.32 -4.10
CA ARG A 703 6.70 31.62 -4.91
C ARG A 703 6.45 31.72 -6.40
N TYR A 704 5.57 30.87 -6.95
CA TYR A 704 5.28 30.79 -8.38
C TYR A 704 3.88 31.27 -8.74
N LEU A 705 3.69 31.71 -9.98
CA LEU A 705 2.38 32.04 -10.51
C LEU A 705 1.47 30.82 -10.48
N ARG A 706 0.22 31.07 -10.14
CA ARG A 706 -0.83 30.06 -10.15
C ARG A 706 -1.53 30.05 -11.50
N PRO A 707 -1.76 28.88 -12.12
CA PRO A 707 -2.49 28.79 -13.38
C PRO A 707 -3.92 29.35 -13.28
N ALA A 708 -4.41 30.01 -14.34
CA ALA A 708 -5.76 30.58 -14.39
C ALA A 708 -6.85 29.53 -14.11
N ARG A 709 -6.67 28.30 -14.62
CA ARG A 709 -7.58 27.17 -14.35
C ARG A 709 -7.80 26.89 -12.87
N ASP A 710 -6.78 27.03 -12.03
CA ASP A 710 -6.94 26.79 -10.59
C ASP A 710 -7.83 27.84 -9.95
N HIS A 711 -7.76 29.10 -10.42
CA HIS A 711 -8.66 30.16 -9.98
C HIS A 711 -10.10 29.92 -10.45
N ILE A 712 -10.30 29.46 -11.68
CA ILE A 712 -11.63 29.10 -12.21
C ILE A 712 -12.24 27.99 -11.36
N VAL A 713 -11.50 26.88 -11.18
CA VAL A 713 -11.96 25.72 -10.40
C VAL A 713 -12.23 26.10 -8.94
N ALA A 714 -11.36 26.87 -8.29
CA ALA A 714 -11.56 27.29 -6.90
C ALA A 714 -12.70 28.32 -6.71
N ASN A 715 -13.26 28.85 -7.80
CA ASN A 715 -14.42 29.75 -7.79
C ASN A 715 -15.67 29.12 -8.41
N VAL A 716 -15.63 27.85 -8.83
CA VAL A 716 -16.77 27.20 -9.50
C VAL A 716 -18.04 27.25 -8.66
N GLU A 717 -17.92 27.12 -7.35
CA GLU A 717 -19.06 27.15 -6.42
C GLU A 717 -19.68 28.56 -6.25
N VAL A 718 -18.99 29.60 -6.72
CA VAL A 718 -19.48 30.98 -6.74
C VAL A 718 -20.04 31.32 -8.12
N THR A 719 -19.41 30.86 -9.20
CA THR A 719 -19.80 31.17 -10.58
C THR A 719 -20.92 30.28 -11.10
N ALA A 720 -20.93 28.99 -10.78
CA ALA A 720 -21.95 28.04 -11.25
C ALA A 720 -23.39 28.44 -10.87
N PRO A 721 -23.70 28.91 -9.64
CA PRO A 721 -25.04 29.39 -9.30
C PRO A 721 -25.51 30.57 -10.16
N LEU A 722 -24.59 31.46 -10.56
CA LEU A 722 -24.90 32.61 -11.40
C LEU A 722 -25.16 32.18 -12.85
N MET A 723 -24.30 31.30 -13.38
CA MET A 723 -24.44 30.77 -14.73
C MET A 723 -25.70 29.89 -14.89
N ALA A 724 -26.05 29.13 -13.86
CA ALA A 724 -27.24 28.27 -13.83
C ALA A 724 -28.58 29.04 -13.84
N LYS A 725 -28.58 30.37 -13.74
CA LYS A 725 -29.78 31.20 -13.96
C LYS A 725 -30.20 31.25 -15.44
N ALA A 726 -29.26 31.07 -16.36
CA ALA A 726 -29.50 31.06 -17.80
C ALA A 726 -28.78 29.86 -18.47
N PRO A 727 -29.13 28.62 -18.10
CA PRO A 727 -28.37 27.43 -18.50
C PRO A 727 -28.41 27.21 -20.02
N ALA A 728 -29.48 27.62 -20.71
CA ALA A 728 -29.61 27.56 -22.17
C ALA A 728 -28.50 28.34 -22.88
N VAL A 729 -28.25 29.57 -22.43
CA VAL A 729 -27.25 30.47 -23.01
C VAL A 729 -25.85 29.90 -22.80
N PHE A 730 -25.48 29.56 -21.56
CA PHE A 730 -24.15 29.04 -21.27
C PHE A 730 -23.89 27.68 -21.95
N ASN A 731 -24.87 26.77 -21.95
CA ASN A 731 -24.72 25.49 -22.63
C ASN A 731 -24.61 25.64 -24.15
N PHE A 732 -25.29 26.62 -24.75
CA PHE A 732 -25.13 26.91 -26.19
C PHE A 732 -23.67 27.21 -26.52
N PHE A 733 -23.01 28.08 -25.73
CA PHE A 733 -21.59 28.39 -25.94
C PHE A 733 -20.66 27.21 -25.57
N LEU A 734 -20.88 26.54 -24.44
CA LEU A 734 -20.03 25.42 -24.00
C LEU A 734 -20.04 24.22 -24.96
N LYS A 735 -21.14 24.03 -25.71
CA LYS A 735 -21.26 23.00 -26.75
C LYS A 735 -20.48 23.33 -28.03
N GLN A 736 -20.12 24.60 -28.27
CA GLN A 736 -19.49 24.96 -29.53
C GLN A 736 -18.05 24.42 -29.62
N PRO A 737 -17.66 23.75 -30.72
CA PRO A 737 -16.31 23.18 -30.87
C PRO A 737 -15.19 24.23 -30.74
N TRP A 738 -15.44 25.46 -31.20
CA TRP A 738 -14.46 26.54 -31.10
C TRP A 738 -14.23 27.00 -29.65
N VAL A 739 -15.28 27.00 -28.80
CA VAL A 739 -15.14 27.32 -27.36
C VAL A 739 -14.33 26.24 -26.66
N GLN A 740 -14.59 24.97 -26.96
CA GLN A 740 -13.83 23.85 -26.40
C GLN A 740 -12.35 23.94 -26.79
N LYS A 741 -12.06 24.23 -28.07
CA LYS A 741 -10.68 24.40 -28.57
C LYS A 741 -9.97 25.61 -27.96
N ILE A 742 -10.68 26.70 -27.71
CA ILE A 742 -10.14 27.86 -26.98
C ILE A 742 -9.84 27.49 -25.54
N SER A 743 -10.78 26.83 -24.84
CA SER A 743 -10.61 26.41 -23.44
C SER A 743 -9.44 25.44 -23.29
N GLU A 744 -9.30 24.49 -24.20
CA GLU A 744 -8.18 23.54 -24.26
C GLU A 744 -6.84 24.28 -24.38
N ARG A 745 -6.72 25.25 -25.30
CA ARG A 745 -5.46 25.97 -25.57
C ARG A 745 -5.11 27.03 -24.53
N THR A 746 -6.10 27.71 -23.97
CA THR A 746 -5.87 28.88 -23.10
C THR A 746 -5.96 28.53 -21.62
N ILE A 747 -7.01 27.80 -21.22
CA ILE A 747 -7.28 27.44 -19.83
C ILE A 747 -6.66 26.06 -19.50
N GLY A 748 -6.55 25.18 -20.50
CA GLY A 748 -6.09 23.80 -20.32
C GLY A 748 -7.17 22.89 -19.75
N MET A 749 -8.43 23.11 -20.14
CA MET A 749 -9.56 22.25 -19.77
C MET A 749 -10.33 21.74 -20.99
N VAL A 750 -10.79 20.49 -20.92
CA VAL A 750 -11.58 19.78 -21.94
C VAL A 750 -12.88 19.25 -21.36
N ASP A 751 -13.85 19.00 -22.25
CA ASP A 751 -15.15 18.42 -21.93
C ASP A 751 -15.85 19.14 -20.76
N LEU A 752 -15.90 20.47 -20.82
CA LEU A 752 -16.49 21.27 -19.75
C LEU A 752 -17.93 20.82 -19.48
N PRO A 753 -18.29 20.55 -18.20
CA PRO A 753 -19.60 20.02 -17.87
C PRO A 753 -20.70 21.02 -18.21
N LEU A 754 -21.80 20.50 -18.74
CA LEU A 754 -22.98 21.29 -19.10
C LEU A 754 -23.92 21.45 -17.90
N PHE A 755 -24.54 22.62 -17.77
CA PHE A 755 -25.54 22.87 -16.73
C PHE A 755 -26.81 22.06 -16.99
N SER A 756 -27.49 21.65 -15.92
CA SER A 756 -28.75 20.90 -16.06
C SER A 756 -29.84 21.73 -16.73
N GLN A 757 -30.57 21.09 -17.65
CA GLN A 757 -31.77 21.62 -18.28
C GLN A 757 -32.84 20.52 -18.26
N PRO A 758 -33.95 20.71 -17.54
CA PRO A 758 -34.29 21.86 -16.68
C PRO A 758 -33.39 21.99 -15.43
N SER A 759 -33.21 23.22 -14.93
CA SER A 759 -32.45 23.50 -13.69
C SER A 759 -33.20 23.02 -12.44
N LEU A 760 -32.51 22.85 -11.31
CA LEU A 760 -33.15 22.38 -10.07
C LEU A 760 -34.32 23.28 -9.64
N LYS A 761 -34.15 24.62 -9.75
CA LYS A 761 -35.23 25.57 -9.46
C LYS A 761 -36.43 25.40 -10.38
N GLN A 762 -36.21 25.06 -11.65
CA GLN A 762 -37.30 24.77 -12.60
C GLN A 762 -37.99 23.44 -12.27
N GLN A 763 -37.21 22.40 -11.93
CA GLN A 763 -37.75 21.08 -11.58
C GLN A 763 -38.58 21.09 -10.30
N LEU A 764 -38.22 21.94 -9.32
CA LEU A 764 -38.93 22.09 -8.05
C LEU A 764 -39.84 23.34 -8.01
N SER A 765 -40.14 23.93 -9.16
CA SER A 765 -40.97 25.14 -9.22
C SER A 765 -42.37 24.85 -8.67
N GLY A 766 -42.79 25.59 -7.64
CA GLY A 766 -44.09 25.36 -6.98
C GLY A 766 -44.10 24.23 -5.95
N HIS A 767 -43.00 23.48 -5.79
CA HIS A 767 -42.91 22.35 -4.87
C HIS A 767 -42.74 22.81 -3.41
N THR A 768 -43.39 22.14 -2.47
CA THR A 768 -43.36 22.44 -1.01
C THR A 768 -41.94 22.48 -0.45
N ALA A 769 -41.10 21.55 -0.90
CA ALA A 769 -39.67 21.46 -0.55
C ALA A 769 -38.86 22.75 -0.78
N SER A 770 -39.32 23.64 -1.68
CA SER A 770 -38.65 24.91 -1.98
C SER A 770 -39.32 26.13 -1.31
N ARG A 771 -40.46 25.93 -0.64
CA ARG A 771 -41.27 27.00 -0.02
C ARG A 771 -41.02 27.15 1.48
N VAL A 772 -40.76 26.05 2.18
CA VAL A 772 -40.54 26.04 3.63
C VAL A 772 -39.19 26.70 3.95
N THR A 773 -39.20 27.77 4.75
CA THR A 773 -37.97 28.47 5.15
C THR A 773 -37.40 27.92 6.45
N LEU A 774 -36.11 28.21 6.72
CA LEU A 774 -35.47 27.81 7.98
C LEU A 774 -36.16 28.45 9.19
N GLU A 775 -36.58 29.72 9.07
CA GLU A 775 -37.29 30.45 10.12
C GLU A 775 -38.64 29.81 10.46
N GLN A 776 -39.34 29.25 9.45
CA GLN A 776 -40.58 28.52 9.67
C GLN A 776 -40.32 27.20 10.41
N LEU A 777 -39.27 26.46 10.06
CA LEU A 777 -38.88 25.23 10.77
C LEU A 777 -38.47 25.51 12.22
N GLU A 778 -37.78 26.62 12.48
CA GLU A 778 -37.39 27.06 13.83
C GLU A 778 -38.62 27.35 14.73
N GLN A 779 -39.76 27.72 14.13
CA GLN A 779 -41.00 28.01 14.84
C GLN A 779 -41.90 26.78 15.07
N MET A 780 -41.65 25.66 14.37
CA MET A 780 -42.44 24.43 14.52
C MET A 780 -42.17 23.75 15.85
N ASN A 781 -43.16 23.05 16.40
CA ASN A 781 -42.95 22.20 17.58
C ASN A 781 -42.13 20.95 17.20
N GLU A 782 -41.58 20.26 18.21
CA GLU A 782 -40.67 19.13 17.99
C GLU A 782 -41.34 17.95 17.25
N GLN A 783 -42.61 17.68 17.57
CA GLN A 783 -43.38 16.61 16.96
C GLN A 783 -43.68 16.86 15.46
N GLN A 784 -43.99 18.11 15.10
CA GLN A 784 -44.15 18.54 13.70
C GLN A 784 -42.84 18.46 12.92
N ARG A 785 -41.71 18.70 13.60
CA ARG A 785 -40.37 18.67 12.99
C ARG A 785 -39.95 17.25 12.59
N GLN A 786 -40.30 16.22 13.35
CA GLN A 786 -39.83 14.84 13.12
C GLN A 786 -40.20 14.25 11.74
N SER A 787 -41.22 14.78 11.05
CA SER A 787 -41.56 14.35 9.68
C SER A 787 -40.67 14.96 8.59
N TYR A 788 -39.78 15.90 8.90
CA TYR A 788 -38.99 16.64 7.91
C TYR A 788 -37.58 16.09 7.72
N VAL A 789 -37.09 16.20 6.47
CA VAL A 789 -35.72 15.82 6.09
C VAL A 789 -35.09 16.97 5.32
N LEU A 790 -33.90 17.41 5.75
CA LEU A 790 -33.21 18.56 5.18
C LEU A 790 -32.23 18.11 4.09
N VAL A 791 -32.48 18.52 2.84
CA VAL A 791 -31.61 18.23 1.71
C VAL A 791 -30.52 19.29 1.62
N VAL A 792 -29.28 18.90 1.91
CA VAL A 792 -28.10 19.75 1.81
C VAL A 792 -27.63 19.78 0.36
N GLN A 793 -27.67 20.97 -0.25
CA GLN A 793 -27.26 21.16 -1.64
C GLN A 793 -25.74 21.09 -1.82
N ASP A 794 -25.31 20.55 -2.97
CA ASP A 794 -23.93 20.56 -3.41
C ASP A 794 -23.81 21.14 -4.83
N PRO A 795 -22.66 21.76 -5.20
CA PRO A 795 -22.55 22.49 -6.46
C PRO A 795 -22.66 21.60 -7.70
N PHE A 796 -22.38 20.30 -7.60
CA PHE A 796 -22.37 19.41 -8.75
C PHE A 796 -23.75 18.85 -9.02
N THR A 797 -24.40 18.30 -7.99
CA THR A 797 -25.75 17.75 -8.13
C THR A 797 -26.81 18.84 -8.22
N SER A 798 -26.62 20.05 -7.68
CA SER A 798 -27.60 21.13 -7.84
C SER A 798 -27.58 21.80 -9.21
N TYR A 799 -26.41 21.91 -9.86
CA TYR A 799 -26.25 22.72 -11.08
C TYR A 799 -25.90 21.94 -12.35
N TYR A 800 -25.24 20.78 -12.23
CA TYR A 800 -24.82 19.96 -13.37
C TYR A 800 -25.62 18.64 -13.47
N ASP A 801 -26.11 18.10 -12.34
CA ASP A 801 -26.91 16.87 -12.26
C ASP A 801 -28.19 17.06 -11.42
N ALA A 802 -28.93 18.16 -11.68
CA ALA A 802 -30.10 18.61 -10.91
C ALA A 802 -31.20 17.55 -10.74
N LYS A 803 -31.31 16.63 -11.71
CA LYS A 803 -32.30 15.56 -11.68
C LYS A 803 -32.12 14.64 -10.46
N VAL A 804 -30.88 14.39 -10.03
CA VAL A 804 -30.63 13.51 -8.87
C VAL A 804 -31.20 14.12 -7.59
N VAL A 805 -31.03 15.43 -7.38
CA VAL A 805 -31.58 16.12 -6.19
C VAL A 805 -33.10 16.18 -6.26
N ALA A 806 -33.68 16.45 -7.43
CA ALA A 806 -35.13 16.45 -7.60
C ALA A 806 -35.75 15.06 -7.38
N ASP A 807 -35.10 14.00 -7.87
CA ASP A 807 -35.52 12.62 -7.62
C ASP A 807 -35.32 12.22 -6.15
N PHE A 808 -34.31 12.76 -5.46
CA PHE A 808 -34.15 12.55 -4.02
C PHE A 808 -35.27 13.19 -3.20
N VAL A 809 -35.69 14.41 -3.56
CA VAL A 809 -36.86 15.07 -2.96
C VAL A 809 -38.10 14.18 -3.10
N ARG A 810 -38.36 13.64 -4.31
CA ARG A 810 -39.49 12.72 -4.55
C ARG A 810 -39.37 11.41 -3.78
N LEU A 811 -38.16 10.88 -3.63
CA LEU A 811 -37.92 9.67 -2.86
C LEU A 811 -38.27 9.88 -1.38
N ILE A 812 -37.86 11.02 -0.81
CA ILE A 812 -38.20 11.38 0.58
C ILE A 812 -39.73 11.38 0.78
N GLU A 813 -40.47 11.99 -0.16
CA GLU A 813 -41.94 12.03 -0.10
C GLU A 813 -42.58 10.65 -0.19
N LYS A 814 -42.10 9.80 -1.10
CA LYS A 814 -42.59 8.43 -1.22
C LYS A 814 -42.34 7.59 0.03
N LEU A 815 -41.30 7.92 0.78
CA LEU A 815 -40.99 7.27 2.06
C LEU A 815 -41.80 7.86 3.23
N GLY A 816 -42.72 8.79 2.98
CA GLY A 816 -43.62 9.38 3.98
C GLY A 816 -43.06 10.59 4.72
N TYR A 817 -41.93 11.14 4.29
CA TYR A 817 -41.28 12.31 4.91
C TYR A 817 -41.48 13.57 4.07
N GLN A 818 -41.31 14.73 4.69
CA GLN A 818 -41.42 16.04 4.05
C GLN A 818 -40.02 16.60 3.74
N PRO A 819 -39.60 16.65 2.47
CA PRO A 819 -38.28 17.19 2.11
C PRO A 819 -38.26 18.72 2.24
N VAL A 820 -37.14 19.28 2.69
CA VAL A 820 -36.85 20.72 2.64
C VAL A 820 -35.49 20.92 2.00
N LEU A 821 -35.46 21.68 0.90
CA LEU A 821 -34.21 22.02 0.22
C LEU A 821 -33.55 23.20 0.92
N LEU A 822 -32.42 22.96 1.58
CA LEU A 822 -31.66 24.04 2.24
C LEU A 822 -31.07 25.01 1.21
N PRO A 823 -30.89 26.30 1.55
CA PRO A 823 -30.21 27.25 0.67
C PRO A 823 -28.79 26.77 0.33
N PHE A 824 -28.39 26.98 -0.91
CA PHE A 824 -27.05 26.61 -1.38
C PHE A 824 -25.97 27.42 -0.63
N SER A 825 -25.05 26.72 0.02
CA SER A 825 -23.83 27.30 0.61
C SER A 825 -22.59 26.62 0.00
N PRO A 826 -21.57 27.38 -0.46
CA PRO A 826 -20.34 26.79 -0.96
C PRO A 826 -19.67 25.87 0.08
N ASN A 827 -19.26 24.69 -0.36
CA ASN A 827 -18.52 23.70 0.41
C ASN A 827 -17.01 24.00 0.45
N GLY A 828 -16.45 24.53 -0.64
CA GLY A 828 -15.04 24.89 -0.71
C GLY A 828 -14.07 23.73 -0.98
N LYS A 829 -14.56 22.50 -1.25
CA LYS A 829 -13.70 21.34 -1.61
C LYS A 829 -12.74 21.67 -2.75
N ALA A 830 -13.19 22.37 -3.78
CA ALA A 830 -12.35 22.79 -4.90
C ALA A 830 -11.22 23.75 -4.47
N GLN A 831 -11.49 24.62 -3.48
CA GLN A 831 -10.51 25.53 -2.90
C GLN A 831 -9.43 24.74 -2.14
N HIS A 832 -9.83 23.77 -1.31
CA HIS A 832 -8.92 22.90 -0.58
C HIS A 832 -8.02 22.10 -1.52
N ILE A 833 -8.59 21.39 -2.50
CA ILE A 833 -7.84 20.57 -3.46
C ILE A 833 -6.83 21.40 -4.25
N LYS A 834 -7.11 22.67 -4.55
CA LYS A 834 -6.17 23.56 -5.24
C LYS A 834 -5.21 24.29 -4.29
N GLY A 835 -5.30 24.10 -2.98
CA GLY A 835 -4.42 24.73 -2.00
C GLY A 835 -4.71 26.22 -1.75
N PHE A 836 -5.96 26.65 -1.93
CA PHE A 836 -6.42 27.99 -1.50
C PHE A 836 -6.89 27.94 -0.03
N LEU A 837 -5.98 27.52 0.87
CA LEU A 837 -6.33 27.16 2.25
C LEU A 837 -6.96 28.32 3.05
N ALA A 838 -6.47 29.56 2.93
CA ALA A 838 -7.10 30.71 3.58
C ALA A 838 -8.52 31.00 3.07
N LYS A 839 -8.79 30.77 1.78
CA LYS A 839 -10.14 30.95 1.20
C LYS A 839 -11.06 29.81 1.65
N PHE A 840 -10.52 28.59 1.68
CA PHE A 840 -11.20 27.41 2.17
C PHE A 840 -11.61 27.61 3.63
N ALA A 841 -10.70 28.04 4.51
CA ALA A 841 -11.01 28.31 5.92
C ALA A 841 -12.18 29.30 6.10
N LYS A 842 -12.20 30.40 5.34
CA LYS A 842 -13.32 31.36 5.35
C LYS A 842 -14.63 30.76 4.87
N THR A 843 -14.57 29.97 3.80
CA THR A 843 -15.75 29.28 3.24
C THR A 843 -16.27 28.23 4.22
N ALA A 844 -15.37 27.46 4.82
CA ALA A 844 -15.66 26.44 5.81
C ALA A 844 -16.31 27.04 7.04
N HIS A 845 -15.75 28.13 7.61
CA HIS A 845 -16.33 28.81 8.77
C HIS A 845 -17.76 29.28 8.50
N LYS A 846 -17.99 30.01 7.39
CA LYS A 846 -19.32 30.50 7.03
C LYS A 846 -20.35 29.36 6.88
N THR A 847 -19.95 28.27 6.23
CA THR A 847 -20.84 27.12 6.01
C THR A 847 -21.03 26.31 7.30
N ALA A 848 -20.00 26.19 8.14
CA ALA A 848 -20.11 25.57 9.46
C ALA A 848 -21.07 26.35 10.36
N ASP A 849 -21.00 27.68 10.39
CA ASP A 849 -21.95 28.52 11.15
C ASP A 849 -23.40 28.26 10.73
N PHE A 850 -23.63 28.20 9.41
CA PHE A 850 -24.95 27.88 8.86
C PHE A 850 -25.41 26.49 9.26
N LEU A 851 -24.59 25.46 9.06
CA LEU A 851 -24.94 24.07 9.39
C LEU A 851 -25.07 23.84 10.90
N ASN A 852 -24.29 24.54 11.74
CA ASN A 852 -24.44 24.54 13.20
C ASN A 852 -25.79 25.14 13.62
N ARG A 853 -26.24 26.23 12.98
CA ARG A 853 -27.58 26.79 13.22
C ARG A 853 -28.65 25.77 12.87
N VAL A 854 -28.54 25.14 11.70
CA VAL A 854 -29.49 24.11 11.23
C VAL A 854 -29.49 22.89 12.15
N ALA A 855 -28.33 22.45 12.65
CA ALA A 855 -28.19 21.29 13.52
C ALA A 855 -28.99 21.42 14.85
N ARG A 856 -29.24 22.65 15.32
CA ARG A 856 -30.08 22.90 16.52
C ARG A 856 -31.52 22.45 16.34
N LEU A 857 -31.99 22.29 15.10
CA LEU A 857 -33.33 21.77 14.80
C LEU A 857 -33.45 20.26 15.06
N GLN A 858 -32.33 19.56 15.20
CA GLN A 858 -32.26 18.09 15.38
C GLN A 858 -32.92 17.30 14.24
N LEU A 859 -32.97 17.89 13.05
CA LEU A 859 -33.46 17.24 11.83
C LEU A 859 -32.34 16.54 11.08
N PRO A 860 -32.61 15.42 10.40
CA PRO A 860 -31.62 14.77 9.56
C PRO A 860 -31.24 15.67 8.38
N MET A 861 -29.97 16.04 8.30
CA MET A 861 -29.37 16.72 7.14
C MET A 861 -28.74 15.69 6.23
N VAL A 862 -29.17 15.64 4.97
CA VAL A 862 -28.74 14.61 4.03
C VAL A 862 -28.19 15.24 2.75
N GLY A 863 -26.98 14.84 2.37
CA GLY A 863 -26.34 15.22 1.12
C GLY A 863 -26.19 14.02 0.17
N VAL A 864 -26.13 14.32 -1.13
CA VAL A 864 -26.11 13.29 -2.18
C VAL A 864 -24.68 12.93 -2.60
N ASP A 865 -23.82 13.90 -2.94
CA ASP A 865 -22.47 13.58 -3.42
C ASP A 865 -21.51 13.22 -2.27
N PRO A 866 -20.89 12.01 -2.30
CA PRO A 866 -20.04 11.58 -1.20
C PRO A 866 -18.79 12.44 -0.96
N ALA A 867 -18.18 12.99 -2.01
CA ALA A 867 -16.94 13.75 -1.84
C ALA A 867 -17.18 15.09 -1.12
N LEU A 868 -18.38 15.65 -1.24
CA LEU A 868 -18.76 16.92 -0.64
C LEU A 868 -19.26 16.72 0.79
N VAL A 869 -20.07 15.69 1.05
CA VAL A 869 -20.52 15.36 2.41
C VAL A 869 -19.35 14.99 3.31
N LEU A 870 -18.41 14.17 2.82
CA LEU A 870 -17.24 13.76 3.60
C LEU A 870 -16.27 14.92 3.86
N CYS A 871 -16.29 15.98 3.03
CA CYS A 871 -15.51 17.20 3.27
C CYS A 871 -15.86 17.85 4.61
N TYR A 872 -17.14 17.85 4.98
CA TYR A 872 -17.60 18.39 6.26
C TYR A 872 -17.10 17.58 7.47
N ARG A 873 -16.85 16.28 7.29
CA ARG A 873 -16.46 15.38 8.39
C ARG A 873 -14.95 15.36 8.63
N ASP A 874 -14.17 15.72 7.62
CA ASP A 874 -12.72 15.55 7.61
C ASP A 874 -12.01 16.90 7.47
N GLU A 875 -11.96 17.49 6.27
CA GLU A 875 -11.22 18.74 6.05
C GLU A 875 -11.73 19.95 6.84
N TYR A 876 -13.04 20.02 7.11
CA TYR A 876 -13.60 21.06 7.99
C TYR A 876 -13.09 20.93 9.42
N ARG A 877 -13.02 19.71 9.95
CA ARG A 877 -12.51 19.46 11.31
C ARG A 877 -11.01 19.71 11.40
N GLU A 878 -10.26 19.40 10.33
CA GLU A 878 -8.82 19.71 10.27
C GLU A 878 -8.56 21.23 10.32
N ILE A 879 -9.34 22.03 9.58
CA ILE A 879 -9.07 23.47 9.45
C ILE A 879 -9.72 24.34 10.54
N LEU A 880 -10.90 23.97 11.04
CA LEU A 880 -11.66 24.74 12.06
C LEU A 880 -11.52 24.17 13.48
N GLY A 881 -11.12 22.91 13.60
CA GLY A 881 -11.19 22.15 14.85
C GLY A 881 -12.58 21.56 15.12
N SER A 882 -12.61 20.41 15.82
CA SER A 882 -13.85 19.65 16.07
C SER A 882 -14.92 20.43 16.82
N GLN A 883 -14.53 21.35 17.72
CA GLN A 883 -15.45 22.15 18.53
C GLN A 883 -16.31 23.12 17.71
N GLN A 884 -15.83 23.55 16.54
CA GLN A 884 -16.56 24.45 15.63
C GLN A 884 -17.47 23.70 14.65
N CYS A 885 -17.41 22.37 14.61
CA CYS A 885 -18.20 21.53 13.69
C CYS A 885 -19.20 20.67 14.46
N GLN A 886 -20.21 21.29 15.07
CA GLN A 886 -21.27 20.66 15.88
C GLN A 886 -22.48 20.27 15.02
N PHE A 887 -22.23 19.72 13.83
CA PHE A 887 -23.26 19.31 12.89
C PHE A 887 -22.85 17.99 12.22
N THR A 888 -23.85 17.23 11.75
CA THR A 888 -23.62 16.02 10.98
C THR A 888 -24.49 16.04 9.73
N VAL A 889 -23.86 15.99 8.56
CA VAL A 889 -24.54 15.77 7.28
C VAL A 889 -24.36 14.31 6.93
N LEU A 890 -25.46 13.57 6.79
CA LEU A 890 -25.53 12.17 6.40
C LEU A 890 -25.44 12.02 4.88
N LEU A 891 -24.91 10.89 4.41
CA LEU A 891 -25.09 10.45 3.03
C LEU A 891 -26.49 9.87 2.87
N ALA A 892 -26.98 9.86 1.64
CA ALA A 892 -28.29 9.28 1.31
C ALA A 892 -28.47 7.86 1.87
N HIS A 893 -27.45 6.99 1.77
CA HIS A 893 -27.55 5.63 2.29
C HIS A 893 -27.57 5.56 3.82
N GLU A 894 -26.82 6.41 4.54
CA GLU A 894 -26.84 6.41 6.01
C GLU A 894 -28.23 6.80 6.54
N TRP A 895 -28.87 7.79 5.90
CA TRP A 895 -30.23 8.17 6.25
C TRP A 895 -31.23 7.07 5.90
N LEU A 896 -31.18 6.51 4.68
CA LEU A 896 -32.06 5.41 4.25
C LEU A 896 -31.92 4.17 5.15
N ASP A 897 -30.69 3.88 5.60
CA ASP A 897 -30.40 2.75 6.50
C ASP A 897 -31.01 2.97 7.90
N SER A 898 -31.06 4.22 8.38
CA SER A 898 -31.67 4.59 9.66
C SER A 898 -33.20 4.53 9.70
N LEU A 899 -33.86 4.44 8.54
CA LEU A 899 -35.32 4.35 8.47
C LEU A 899 -35.80 2.97 8.96
N PRO A 900 -36.98 2.92 9.61
CA PRO A 900 -37.59 1.64 9.99
C PRO A 900 -37.83 0.75 8.77
N THR A 901 -37.71 -0.56 8.96
CA THR A 901 -37.93 -1.52 7.86
C THR A 901 -39.42 -1.51 7.49
N PRO A 902 -39.78 -1.33 6.20
CA PRO A 902 -41.17 -1.41 5.78
C PRO A 902 -41.75 -2.79 6.14
N GLN A 903 -42.96 -2.84 6.70
CA GLN A 903 -43.73 -4.08 6.76
C GLN A 903 -44.14 -4.44 5.33
N ILE A 904 -43.30 -5.18 4.61
CA ILE A 904 -43.69 -5.74 3.32
C ILE A 904 -44.70 -6.85 3.62
N ASP A 905 -45.93 -6.64 3.15
CA ASP A 905 -46.98 -7.63 3.23
C ASP A 905 -46.53 -8.86 2.41
N SER A 906 -46.33 -9.99 3.10
CA SER A 906 -45.79 -11.24 2.52
C SER A 906 -46.62 -11.81 1.36
N SER A 907 -47.81 -11.25 1.12
CA SER A 907 -48.71 -11.54 0.00
C SER A 907 -48.26 -10.98 -1.35
N HIS A 908 -47.33 -10.00 -1.38
CA HIS A 908 -46.80 -9.40 -2.61
C HIS A 908 -45.40 -9.89 -3.01
N GLN A 909 -44.91 -11.02 -2.47
CA GLN A 909 -43.78 -11.77 -3.05
C GLN A 909 -44.17 -12.47 -4.35
N THR A 910 -44.80 -11.77 -5.30
CA THR A 910 -44.96 -12.27 -6.65
C THR A 910 -43.62 -12.20 -7.39
N SER A 911 -42.90 -13.32 -7.35
CA SER A 911 -42.28 -13.95 -8.53
C SER A 911 -41.65 -13.02 -9.57
N ASN A 912 -40.57 -12.31 -9.21
CA ASN A 912 -39.68 -11.71 -10.21
C ASN A 912 -38.20 -12.12 -10.01
N ASN A 913 -37.98 -13.39 -9.69
CA ASN A 913 -36.65 -14.02 -9.69
C ASN A 913 -35.93 -14.00 -11.08
N ASN A 914 -36.58 -13.49 -12.13
CA ASN A 914 -36.02 -13.35 -13.48
C ASN A 914 -35.49 -11.95 -13.82
N GLN A 915 -35.53 -10.96 -12.92
CA GLN A 915 -34.91 -9.66 -13.20
C GLN A 915 -33.41 -9.66 -12.87
N SER A 916 -32.59 -9.21 -13.81
CA SER A 916 -31.16 -8.97 -13.61
C SER A 916 -30.94 -8.08 -12.38
N PRO A 917 -29.96 -8.39 -11.51
CA PRO A 917 -29.65 -7.55 -10.36
C PRO A 917 -29.17 -6.17 -10.79
N TRP A 918 -29.27 -5.21 -9.88
CA TRP A 918 -28.61 -3.91 -10.02
C TRP A 918 -27.11 -4.06 -9.70
N TYR A 919 -26.26 -3.22 -10.30
CA TYR A 919 -24.82 -3.30 -10.14
C TYR A 919 -24.26 -1.97 -9.61
N LEU A 920 -23.75 -1.96 -8.37
CA LEU A 920 -23.22 -0.76 -7.73
C LEU A 920 -21.71 -0.61 -7.98
N PHE A 921 -21.35 0.50 -8.62
CA PHE A 921 -19.97 0.98 -8.70
C PHE A 921 -19.79 2.06 -7.62
N GLY A 922 -19.29 1.64 -6.45
CA GLY A 922 -19.14 2.54 -5.30
C GLY A 922 -18.15 3.69 -5.56
N HIS A 923 -18.47 4.89 -5.05
CA HIS A 923 -17.56 6.02 -5.20
C HIS A 923 -16.28 5.80 -4.38
N CYS A 924 -15.10 6.09 -4.96
CA CYS A 924 -13.83 5.74 -4.31
C CYS A 924 -13.63 6.43 -2.95
N THR A 925 -14.08 7.68 -2.76
CA THR A 925 -14.01 8.37 -1.46
C THR A 925 -15.01 7.80 -0.46
N GLU A 926 -16.19 7.37 -0.92
CA GLU A 926 -17.24 6.78 -0.08
C GLU A 926 -16.81 5.42 0.46
N THR A 927 -16.44 4.51 -0.43
CA THR A 927 -15.96 3.15 -0.08
C THR A 927 -14.70 3.17 0.77
N THR A 928 -13.87 4.20 0.62
CA THR A 928 -12.65 4.40 1.41
C THR A 928 -12.93 4.91 2.82
N ALA A 929 -13.83 5.89 2.97
CA ALA A 929 -14.14 6.50 4.25
C ALA A 929 -15.19 5.70 5.05
N LEU A 930 -16.10 5.03 4.34
CA LEU A 930 -17.19 4.21 4.85
C LEU A 930 -17.17 2.83 4.14
N PRO A 931 -16.27 1.91 4.52
CA PRO A 931 -16.17 0.58 3.92
C PRO A 931 -17.46 -0.26 3.91
N ASN A 932 -18.38 -0.02 4.85
CA ASN A 932 -19.66 -0.71 4.91
C ASN A 932 -20.73 -0.13 3.97
N SER A 933 -20.47 0.99 3.30
CA SER A 933 -21.44 1.68 2.43
C SER A 933 -22.04 0.77 1.35
N SER A 934 -21.23 -0.06 0.69
CA SER A 934 -21.73 -1.03 -0.30
C SER A 934 -22.70 -2.04 0.30
N LYS A 935 -22.43 -2.54 1.51
CA LYS A 935 -23.30 -3.50 2.22
C LYS A 935 -24.58 -2.82 2.71
N GLN A 936 -24.50 -1.55 3.11
CA GLN A 936 -25.68 -0.75 3.45
C GLN A 936 -26.58 -0.56 2.23
N TRP A 937 -26.02 -0.21 1.06
CA TRP A 937 -26.80 -0.14 -0.18
C TRP A 937 -27.44 -1.48 -0.55
N GLU A 938 -26.71 -2.59 -0.40
CA GLU A 938 -27.25 -3.93 -0.64
C GLU A 938 -28.42 -4.26 0.29
N ASN A 939 -28.28 -3.95 1.58
CA ASN A 939 -29.34 -4.12 2.57
C ASN A 939 -30.56 -3.25 2.24
N ILE A 940 -30.34 -1.99 1.83
CA ILE A 940 -31.42 -1.07 1.42
C ILE A 940 -32.18 -1.66 0.25
N PHE A 941 -31.52 -2.11 -0.82
CA PHE A 941 -32.21 -2.71 -1.98
C PHE A 941 -32.96 -4.00 -1.59
N ARG A 942 -32.35 -4.82 -0.73
CA ARG A 942 -32.99 -6.04 -0.20
C ARG A 942 -34.26 -5.72 0.58
N ARG A 943 -34.30 -4.63 1.37
CA ARG A 943 -35.50 -4.17 2.09
C ARG A 943 -36.67 -3.83 1.17
N TYR A 944 -36.44 -3.65 -0.13
CA TYR A 944 -37.48 -3.39 -1.14
C TYR A 944 -37.58 -4.51 -2.19
N GLY A 945 -37.14 -5.73 -1.83
CA GLY A 945 -37.26 -6.91 -2.69
C GLY A 945 -36.36 -6.92 -3.94
N GLN A 946 -35.31 -6.10 -3.96
CA GLN A 946 -34.36 -6.02 -5.08
C GLN A 946 -32.99 -6.59 -4.71
N SER A 947 -32.30 -7.14 -5.71
CA SER A 947 -30.90 -7.57 -5.57
C SER A 947 -29.95 -6.50 -6.10
N LEU A 948 -28.89 -6.21 -5.34
CA LEU A 948 -27.83 -5.27 -5.70
C LEU A 948 -26.48 -5.95 -5.50
N ALA A 949 -25.71 -6.09 -6.58
CA ALA A 949 -24.36 -6.62 -6.55
C ALA A 949 -23.33 -5.48 -6.54
N ASN A 950 -22.41 -5.50 -5.58
CA ASN A 950 -21.30 -4.55 -5.53
C ASN A 950 -20.20 -4.95 -6.53
N ILE A 951 -19.80 -4.03 -7.40
CA ILE A 951 -18.73 -4.24 -8.38
C ILE A 951 -17.42 -3.69 -7.81
N SER A 952 -16.42 -4.55 -7.68
CA SER A 952 -15.09 -4.17 -7.20
C SER A 952 -14.31 -3.44 -8.31
N VAL A 953 -14.23 -2.12 -8.19
CA VAL A 953 -13.49 -1.23 -9.11
C VAL A 953 -12.65 -0.22 -8.35
N GLY A 954 -11.59 0.27 -9.00
CA GLY A 954 -10.75 1.34 -8.50
C GLY A 954 -11.37 2.73 -8.72
N CYS A 955 -10.53 3.74 -8.90
CA CYS A 955 -10.99 5.09 -9.25
C CYS A 955 -11.46 5.15 -10.71
N CYS A 956 -12.53 5.90 -11.00
CA CYS A 956 -12.97 6.17 -12.37
C CYS A 956 -12.01 7.07 -13.19
N GLY A 957 -11.04 7.72 -12.54
CA GLY A 957 -10.08 8.63 -13.18
C GLY A 957 -10.55 10.08 -13.33
N MET A 958 -11.76 10.43 -12.88
CA MET A 958 -12.31 11.78 -13.01
C MET A 958 -11.94 12.72 -11.85
N ALA A 959 -12.16 12.26 -10.61
CA ALA A 959 -11.87 12.94 -9.34
C ALA A 959 -11.99 14.48 -9.38
N GLY A 960 -13.23 14.98 -9.39
CA GLY A 960 -13.50 16.41 -9.52
C GLY A 960 -13.15 16.90 -10.92
N THR A 961 -12.15 17.76 -11.05
CA THR A 961 -11.72 18.33 -12.34
C THR A 961 -10.51 17.62 -12.96
N TYR A 962 -9.96 16.60 -12.30
CA TYR A 962 -8.71 15.95 -12.74
C TYR A 962 -8.82 15.46 -14.19
N GLY A 963 -9.90 14.76 -14.53
CA GLY A 963 -10.15 14.26 -15.89
C GLY A 963 -10.51 15.31 -16.93
N HIS A 964 -10.78 16.55 -16.53
CA HIS A 964 -11.01 17.69 -17.41
C HIS A 964 -9.71 18.46 -17.72
N GLU A 965 -8.64 18.27 -16.94
CA GLU A 965 -7.37 18.94 -17.21
C GLU A 965 -6.66 18.27 -18.38
N THR A 966 -6.29 19.04 -19.40
CA THR A 966 -5.61 18.54 -20.61
C THR A 966 -4.36 17.74 -20.29
N THR A 967 -3.58 18.21 -19.30
CA THR A 967 -2.34 17.56 -18.85
C THR A 967 -2.56 16.19 -18.21
N ASN A 968 -3.78 15.88 -17.78
CA ASN A 968 -4.12 14.63 -17.08
C ASN A 968 -5.05 13.73 -17.91
N LEU A 969 -5.48 14.16 -19.10
CA LEU A 969 -6.50 13.45 -19.87
C LEU A 969 -6.10 12.01 -20.19
N ALA A 970 -4.85 11.79 -20.63
CA ALA A 970 -4.33 10.45 -20.90
C ALA A 970 -4.33 9.57 -19.64
N TYR A 971 -3.90 10.11 -18.49
CA TYR A 971 -3.96 9.42 -17.21
C TYR A 971 -5.40 9.13 -16.78
N SER A 972 -6.33 10.06 -16.95
CA SER A 972 -7.74 9.89 -16.62
C SER A 972 -8.38 8.74 -17.39
N LYS A 973 -8.17 8.70 -18.73
CA LYS A 973 -8.63 7.61 -19.60
C LYS A 973 -7.96 6.27 -19.25
N GLY A 974 -6.65 6.28 -19.04
CA GLY A 974 -5.92 5.07 -18.63
C GLY A 974 -6.40 4.51 -17.30
N ILE A 975 -6.67 5.36 -16.31
CA ILE A 975 -7.21 4.95 -15.00
C ILE A 975 -8.60 4.33 -15.14
N TYR A 976 -9.47 4.90 -15.98
CA TYR A 976 -10.78 4.32 -16.26
C TYR A 976 -10.66 2.92 -16.89
N ALA A 977 -9.75 2.76 -17.85
CA ALA A 977 -9.50 1.50 -18.54
C ALA A 977 -8.96 0.38 -17.62
N LEU A 978 -8.34 0.70 -16.48
CA LEU A 978 -7.76 -0.29 -15.56
C LEU A 978 -8.81 -1.22 -14.93
N SER A 979 -10.00 -0.73 -14.59
CA SER A 979 -11.02 -1.53 -13.89
C SER A 979 -12.47 -1.15 -14.18
N TRP A 980 -12.76 0.11 -14.52
CA TRP A 980 -14.13 0.55 -14.81
C TRP A 980 -14.59 0.09 -16.18
N GLN A 981 -13.79 0.34 -17.23
CA GLN A 981 -14.15 -0.02 -18.60
C GLN A 981 -14.45 -1.54 -18.76
N PRO A 982 -13.57 -2.47 -18.30
CA PRO A 982 -13.84 -3.90 -18.47
C PRO A 982 -15.06 -4.40 -17.68
N ALA A 983 -15.46 -3.69 -16.62
CA ALA A 983 -16.64 -4.02 -15.84
C ALA A 983 -17.93 -3.50 -16.50
N ILE A 984 -17.92 -2.29 -17.05
CA ILE A 984 -19.06 -1.72 -17.78
C ILE A 984 -19.35 -2.51 -19.06
N GLU A 985 -18.31 -2.92 -19.81
CA GLU A 985 -18.47 -3.72 -21.05
C GLU A 985 -19.16 -5.07 -20.82
N LYS A 986 -19.09 -5.62 -19.60
CA LYS A 986 -19.66 -6.93 -19.24
C LYS A 986 -21.06 -6.87 -18.63
N LEU A 987 -21.52 -5.69 -18.22
CA LEU A 987 -22.73 -5.52 -17.43
C LEU A 987 -23.78 -4.71 -18.20
N PRO A 988 -25.08 -4.98 -18.01
CA PRO A 988 -26.14 -4.23 -18.69
C PRO A 988 -26.16 -2.76 -18.22
N PRO A 989 -25.87 -1.77 -19.09
CA PRO A 989 -25.70 -0.38 -18.69
C PRO A 989 -26.85 0.23 -17.91
N ALA A 990 -28.09 -0.12 -18.27
CA ALA A 990 -29.31 0.37 -17.63
C ALA A 990 -29.45 -0.05 -16.15
N ARG A 991 -28.72 -1.08 -15.71
CA ARG A 991 -28.71 -1.59 -14.33
C ARG A 991 -27.46 -1.18 -13.55
N CYS A 992 -26.54 -0.45 -14.16
CA CYS A 992 -25.32 0.02 -13.51
C CYS A 992 -25.59 1.35 -12.77
N LEU A 993 -25.16 1.41 -11.51
CA LEU A 993 -25.38 2.53 -10.58
C LEU A 993 -24.07 3.08 -10.04
N SER A 994 -23.99 4.39 -9.81
CA SER A 994 -22.86 5.03 -9.13
C SER A 994 -23.30 6.21 -8.26
N THR A 995 -22.80 6.26 -7.03
CA THR A 995 -23.14 7.29 -6.04
C THR A 995 -22.51 8.64 -6.34
N GLY A 996 -21.28 8.69 -6.85
CA GLY A 996 -20.60 9.97 -7.10
C GLY A 996 -20.86 10.60 -8.47
N TYR A 997 -21.07 11.92 -8.49
CA TYR A 997 -21.28 12.68 -9.74
C TYR A 997 -20.10 12.56 -10.71
N SER A 998 -18.87 12.66 -10.20
CA SER A 998 -17.66 12.56 -11.03
C SER A 998 -17.56 11.22 -11.75
N CYS A 999 -18.01 10.12 -11.13
CA CYS A 999 -17.99 8.79 -11.73
C CYS A 999 -19.04 8.67 -12.85
N ARG A 1000 -20.28 9.12 -12.59
CA ARG A 1000 -21.34 9.16 -13.63
C ARG A 1000 -20.94 10.04 -14.82
N SER A 1001 -20.35 11.21 -14.55
CA SER A 1001 -19.84 12.12 -15.58
C SER A 1001 -18.76 11.47 -16.45
N GLN A 1002 -17.85 10.70 -15.84
CA GLN A 1002 -16.81 9.98 -16.58
C GLN A 1002 -17.39 8.89 -17.50
N VAL A 1003 -18.31 8.08 -16.99
CA VAL A 1003 -19.00 7.06 -17.78
C VAL A 1003 -19.73 7.71 -18.95
N LYS A 1004 -20.44 8.82 -18.71
CA LYS A 1004 -21.10 9.59 -19.78
C LYS A 1004 -20.11 10.12 -20.82
N ARG A 1005 -18.95 10.62 -20.39
CA ARG A 1005 -17.90 11.15 -21.30
C ARG A 1005 -17.26 10.08 -22.17
N ILE A 1006 -17.02 8.89 -21.62
CA ILE A 1006 -16.29 7.83 -22.32
C ILE A 1006 -17.24 6.94 -23.11
N GLU A 1007 -18.33 6.51 -22.49
CA GLU A 1007 -19.26 5.50 -23.03
C GLU A 1007 -20.52 6.10 -23.64
N GLY A 1008 -20.81 7.38 -23.41
CA GLY A 1008 -22.07 8.02 -23.81
C GLY A 1008 -23.29 7.57 -22.99
N ILE A 1009 -23.07 6.84 -21.89
CA ILE A 1009 -24.13 6.25 -21.06
C ILE A 1009 -24.46 7.17 -19.88
N GLU A 1010 -25.73 7.49 -19.69
CA GLU A 1010 -26.22 8.16 -18.48
C GLU A 1010 -26.48 7.15 -17.36
N MET A 1011 -25.46 6.95 -16.52
CA MET A 1011 -25.53 6.08 -15.35
C MET A 1011 -26.40 6.71 -14.25
N LYS A 1012 -27.21 5.92 -13.54
CA LYS A 1012 -28.11 6.42 -12.47
C LYS A 1012 -27.42 6.46 -11.11
N HIS A 1013 -27.90 7.32 -10.22
CA HIS A 1013 -27.61 7.22 -8.79
C HIS A 1013 -28.48 6.12 -8.15
N PRO A 1014 -28.00 5.34 -7.16
CA PRO A 1014 -28.80 4.32 -6.47
C PRO A 1014 -30.17 4.80 -5.95
N LEU A 1015 -30.24 6.00 -5.37
CA LEU A 1015 -31.50 6.65 -4.99
C LEU A 1015 -32.53 6.76 -6.13
N GLN A 1016 -32.10 6.96 -7.38
CA GLN A 1016 -33.02 7.08 -8.51
C GLN A 1016 -33.58 5.71 -8.90
N ALA A 1017 -32.74 4.68 -8.87
CA ALA A 1017 -33.20 3.30 -9.04
C ALA A 1017 -34.16 2.90 -7.92
N LEU A 1018 -33.90 3.31 -6.68
CA LEU A 1018 -34.83 3.06 -5.57
C LEU A 1018 -36.17 3.78 -5.76
N LEU A 1019 -36.16 5.03 -6.25
CA LEU A 1019 -37.39 5.76 -6.59
C LEU A 1019 -38.23 5.04 -7.66
N GLU A 1020 -37.57 4.41 -8.65
CA GLU A 1020 -38.20 3.58 -9.69
C GLU A 1020 -38.78 2.29 -9.12
N VAL A 1021 -38.11 1.67 -8.15
CA VAL A 1021 -38.60 0.47 -7.46
C VAL A 1021 -39.83 0.76 -6.60
N LEU A 1022 -39.92 1.98 -6.07
CA LEU A 1022 -41.06 2.48 -5.29
C LEU A 1022 -42.14 3.14 -6.16
N ALA A 1023 -41.99 3.15 -7.48
CA ALA A 1023 -42.97 3.67 -8.44
C ALA A 1023 -43.90 2.58 -8.93
#